data_AF-A0A0A8WL13-F1
#
_entry.id   AF-A0A0A8WL13-F1
#
_cell.length_a   1.000
_cell.length_b   1.000
_cell.length_c   1.000
_cell.angle_alpha   90.00
_cell.angle_beta   90.00
_cell.angle_gamma   90.00
#
_symmetry.space_group_name_H-M   'P 1'
#
loop_
_entity.id
_entity.type
_entity.pdbx_description
1 polymer ?
#
loop_
_entity_poly.entity_id
_entity_poly.type
_entity_poly.pdbx_seq_one_letter_code
_entity_poly.pdbx_strand_id
1 'polypeptide(L)'
;MRAEDARAEACAPQLSEARLLDRQIEELVADLAQARARQRDAENEESQQARTERDASEQLETSRREHARLAQWCADNEAARHLAERESEIAEALASRAATRARQREAIGRLDELAQAEQDALARHARAQDAEEAARSAHEAAQDLRDAARGAAPAPGALGELNTRLEALGEALDAARRARTAQEALARTQAEQDEAQGQLAVLERQGQDHAERIAREDVELPLLATRAENARAAYERARMAQDAATQTLRAGLVEGDPCPVCGAREHALSALDALLGENLTIAERETEELARELEQRGTQLAVTRDALGRVERERTHATQRIAQLSQTATSQQEAAREELAQARAAATRLTIAEADRMDAETLEARLDEASAEVRAAQRTSLAADAARTEAQAKADAAQATHEAARSDLSQASDALRSHAQALREGQEHAGRLAENEAATTAALDRLLGPESDWQSLPDPEHWLRSHAAQWRDNAAARDTAAQALPEREEAHAAARQALALARSAHAAARETLDQILARQSALQDARAKCLEGEPVATFEANLARARKEAEQAHEAARKCREGALEAAASARTAQANAASDVQKAEAHAARTDADFTAALAAAHLAEDDVLRAAQRGAAALDAEAEALRSIASALEQAQAVLAQRRADLDSHEAEHAGTETPAPEELEDQVAIAKAGVETANTRRDEARLVLIQDDKVRKQTEDLRRELSEASAKADVWLRLRDVMGSADGKVMRTFAQGLTLDRLLEHANTRLAELKPRYELERGQGGDMLIQVIDNDMGGQVRGLHNLSGGERFLVSLALALGLAEMSTTRGVKIESLFIDEGFGALDPVSLGQALALLEQLEQGGRRVGIISHVEELKERIPVKIEVSPSGRGTSTVSVVEG
;
A
#
# COMPACT_ATOMS: atom_id res chain seq x y z
N MET A 1 -108.28 -100.94 61.56
CA MET A 1 -107.65 -102.16 61.00
C MET A 1 -108.71 -103.22 60.69
N ARG A 2 -109.26 -104.00 61.62
CA ARG A 2 -110.23 -105.08 61.31
C ARG A 2 -111.67 -104.66 60.93
N ALA A 3 -111.92 -103.38 60.66
CA ALA A 3 -113.20 -102.86 60.13
C ALA A 3 -113.03 -102.19 58.75
N GLU A 4 -111.79 -102.09 58.25
CA GLU A 4 -111.43 -101.45 56.98
C GLU A 4 -111.17 -102.50 55.88
N ASP A 5 -110.89 -103.75 56.26
CA ASP A 5 -110.64 -104.85 55.31
C ASP A 5 -111.91 -105.35 54.59
N ALA A 6 -113.11 -105.03 55.07
CA ALA A 6 -114.38 -105.41 54.42
C ALA A 6 -114.88 -104.37 53.38
N ARG A 7 -114.24 -103.19 53.31
CA ARG A 7 -114.53 -102.13 52.32
C ARG A 7 -113.61 -102.19 51.10
N ALA A 8 -112.50 -102.93 51.18
CA ALA A 8 -111.48 -103.02 50.13
C ALA A 8 -111.86 -103.97 48.97
N GLU A 9 -112.75 -104.95 49.15
CA GLU A 9 -113.11 -105.91 48.10
C GLU A 9 -114.21 -105.40 47.13
N ALA A 10 -114.90 -104.29 47.43
CA ALA A 10 -116.04 -103.81 46.63
C ALA A 10 -115.70 -102.79 45.52
N CYS A 11 -114.50 -102.19 45.49
CA CYS A 11 -114.17 -101.03 44.64
C CYS A 11 -113.03 -101.25 43.61
N ALA A 12 -112.63 -102.50 43.36
CA ALA A 12 -111.48 -102.85 42.50
C ALA A 12 -111.51 -102.32 41.04
N PRO A 13 -112.66 -102.16 40.33
CA PRO A 13 -112.65 -101.70 38.93
C PRO A 13 -112.43 -100.19 38.76
N GLN A 14 -112.86 -99.36 39.73
CA GLN A 14 -112.79 -97.89 39.63
C GLN A 14 -111.40 -97.32 40.01
N LEU A 15 -110.56 -98.14 40.65
CA LEU A 15 -109.19 -97.78 41.06
C LEU A 15 -108.17 -97.80 39.91
N SER A 16 -108.42 -98.53 38.82
CA SER A 16 -107.47 -98.65 37.70
C SER A 16 -107.55 -97.48 36.71
N GLU A 17 -108.75 -96.99 36.43
CA GLU A 17 -109.02 -95.89 35.48
C GLU A 17 -108.54 -94.53 36.03
N ALA A 18 -108.72 -94.31 37.33
CA ALA A 18 -108.26 -93.09 38.01
C ALA A 18 -106.72 -92.97 38.07
N ARG A 19 -105.97 -94.08 38.14
CA ARG A 19 -104.49 -94.10 38.15
C ARG A 19 -103.88 -93.68 36.81
N LEU A 20 -104.56 -93.92 35.69
CA LEU A 20 -104.08 -93.54 34.36
C LEU A 20 -104.15 -92.01 34.15
N LEU A 21 -105.24 -91.39 34.60
CA LEU A 21 -105.48 -89.95 34.46
C LEU A 21 -104.58 -89.11 35.38
N ASP A 22 -104.30 -89.58 36.61
CA ASP A 22 -103.39 -88.88 37.53
C ASP A 22 -101.96 -88.78 36.97
N ARG A 23 -101.47 -89.84 36.30
CA ARG A 23 -100.15 -89.86 35.67
C ARG A 23 -100.03 -88.85 34.51
N GLN A 24 -101.07 -88.71 33.69
CA GLN A 24 -101.08 -87.76 32.56
C GLN A 24 -101.12 -86.30 33.03
N ILE A 25 -101.71 -86.02 34.20
CA ILE A 25 -101.74 -84.68 34.80
C ILE A 25 -100.37 -84.32 35.40
N GLU A 26 -99.68 -85.27 36.05
CA GLU A 26 -98.32 -85.04 36.58
C GLU A 26 -97.29 -84.73 35.48
N GLU A 27 -97.33 -85.46 34.36
CA GLU A 27 -96.47 -85.20 33.19
C GLU A 27 -96.71 -83.77 32.63
N LEU A 28 -97.96 -83.29 32.61
CA LEU A 28 -98.31 -81.94 32.14
C LEU A 28 -97.88 -80.81 33.09
N VAL A 29 -97.74 -81.05 34.38
CA VAL A 29 -97.26 -80.01 35.32
C VAL A 29 -95.80 -79.65 35.02
N ALA A 30 -94.98 -80.64 34.65
CA ALA A 30 -93.60 -80.41 34.22
C ALA A 30 -93.55 -79.65 32.88
N ASP A 31 -94.37 -80.04 31.90
CA ASP A 31 -94.46 -79.37 30.61
C ASP A 31 -94.95 -77.91 30.75
N LEU A 32 -95.92 -77.65 31.64
CA LEU A 32 -96.43 -76.31 31.93
C LEU A 32 -95.36 -75.42 32.58
N ALA A 33 -94.60 -75.94 33.54
CA ALA A 33 -93.49 -75.21 34.17
C ALA A 33 -92.41 -74.86 33.13
N GLN A 34 -92.09 -75.79 32.24
CA GLN A 34 -91.12 -75.57 31.16
C GLN A 34 -91.64 -74.55 30.12
N ALA A 35 -92.92 -74.61 29.75
CA ALA A 35 -93.52 -73.65 28.81
C ALA A 35 -93.61 -72.23 29.40
N ARG A 36 -93.92 -72.09 30.69
CA ARG A 36 -93.90 -70.79 31.40
C ARG A 36 -92.49 -70.21 31.50
N ALA A 37 -91.49 -71.03 31.77
CA ALA A 37 -90.09 -70.59 31.76
C ALA A 37 -89.68 -70.10 30.37
N ARG A 38 -89.97 -70.88 29.31
CA ARG A 38 -89.69 -70.52 27.92
C ARG A 38 -90.39 -69.23 27.47
N GLN A 39 -91.65 -69.02 27.85
CA GLN A 39 -92.37 -67.78 27.53
C GLN A 39 -91.73 -66.57 28.23
N ARG A 40 -91.32 -66.70 29.50
CA ARG A 40 -90.68 -65.63 30.26
C ARG A 40 -89.28 -65.30 29.75
N ASP A 41 -88.51 -66.32 29.36
CA ASP A 41 -87.20 -66.14 28.75
C ASP A 41 -87.32 -65.42 27.39
N ALA A 42 -88.28 -65.83 26.56
CA ALA A 42 -88.55 -65.18 25.27
C ALA A 42 -89.10 -63.74 25.43
N GLU A 43 -89.89 -63.45 26.45
CA GLU A 43 -90.37 -62.09 26.78
C GLU A 43 -89.23 -61.17 27.25
N ASN A 44 -88.29 -61.71 28.05
CA ASN A 44 -87.09 -60.98 28.44
C ASN A 44 -86.16 -60.72 27.24
N GLU A 45 -86.01 -61.71 26.36
CA GLU A 45 -85.23 -61.58 25.12
C GLU A 45 -85.85 -60.56 24.16
N GLU A 46 -87.17 -60.56 23.97
CA GLU A 46 -87.88 -59.51 23.21
C GLU A 46 -87.62 -58.12 23.81
N SER A 47 -87.76 -57.98 25.14
CA SER A 47 -87.54 -56.71 25.84
C SER A 47 -86.09 -56.21 25.72
N GLN A 48 -85.12 -57.12 25.72
CA GLN A 48 -83.71 -56.80 25.50
C GLN A 48 -83.45 -56.37 24.05
N GLN A 49 -83.96 -57.12 23.07
CA GLN A 49 -83.80 -56.77 21.65
C GLN A 49 -84.55 -55.47 21.26
N ALA A 50 -85.62 -55.12 21.99
CA ALA A 50 -86.33 -53.86 21.80
C ALA A 50 -85.52 -52.65 22.28
N ARG A 51 -84.68 -52.83 23.32
CA ARG A 51 -83.76 -51.78 23.80
C ARG A 51 -82.59 -51.61 22.83
N THR A 52 -81.98 -52.70 22.38
CA THR A 52 -80.86 -52.65 21.43
C THR A 52 -81.27 -52.03 20.09
N GLU A 53 -82.48 -52.31 19.58
CA GLU A 53 -83.01 -51.67 18.37
C GLU A 53 -83.24 -50.17 18.55
N ARG A 54 -83.78 -49.76 19.70
CA ARG A 54 -83.97 -48.33 20.03
C ARG A 54 -82.63 -47.60 20.11
N ASP A 55 -81.66 -48.15 20.84
CA ASP A 55 -80.33 -47.55 20.97
C ASP A 55 -79.63 -47.43 19.60
N ALA A 56 -79.72 -48.47 18.76
CA ALA A 56 -79.18 -48.46 17.40
C ALA A 56 -79.89 -47.42 16.50
N SER A 57 -81.21 -47.26 16.63
CA SER A 57 -81.98 -46.24 15.90
C SER A 57 -81.60 -44.83 16.32
N GLU A 58 -81.46 -44.57 17.63
CA GLU A 58 -81.05 -43.26 18.16
C GLU A 58 -79.63 -42.89 17.71
N GLN A 59 -78.70 -43.86 17.71
CA GLN A 59 -77.34 -43.66 17.19
C GLN A 59 -77.34 -43.35 15.69
N LEU A 60 -78.12 -44.08 14.89
CA LEU A 60 -78.25 -43.83 13.45
C LEU A 60 -78.82 -42.43 13.16
N GLU A 61 -79.88 -42.01 13.87
CA GLU A 61 -80.43 -40.66 13.73
C GLU A 61 -79.43 -39.57 14.11
N THR A 62 -78.65 -39.79 15.18
CA THR A 62 -77.64 -38.85 15.63
C THR A 62 -76.55 -38.67 14.57
N SER A 63 -76.01 -39.77 14.02
CA SER A 63 -75.01 -39.73 12.94
C SER A 63 -75.57 -39.09 11.66
N ARG A 64 -76.85 -39.31 11.32
CA ARG A 64 -77.49 -38.65 10.17
C ARG A 64 -77.60 -37.13 10.36
N ARG A 65 -77.99 -36.67 11.55
CA ARG A 65 -78.08 -35.23 11.87
C ARG A 65 -76.72 -34.57 11.86
N GLU A 66 -75.70 -35.24 12.41
CA GLU A 66 -74.32 -34.74 12.42
C GLU A 66 -73.76 -34.62 11.00
N HIS A 67 -73.89 -35.68 10.18
CA HIS A 67 -73.49 -35.63 8.77
C HIS A 67 -74.23 -34.52 8.00
N ALA A 68 -75.55 -34.40 8.16
CA ALA A 68 -76.34 -33.36 7.49
C ALA A 68 -75.91 -31.95 7.90
N ARG A 69 -75.66 -31.71 9.19
CA ARG A 69 -75.16 -30.44 9.72
C ARG A 69 -73.79 -30.09 9.14
N LEU A 70 -72.86 -31.03 9.13
CA LEU A 70 -71.50 -30.83 8.60
C LEU A 70 -71.52 -30.64 7.08
N ALA A 71 -72.35 -31.39 6.35
CA ALA A 71 -72.54 -31.23 4.91
C ALA A 71 -73.11 -29.85 4.57
N GLN A 72 -74.12 -29.39 5.31
CA GLN A 72 -74.68 -28.05 5.13
C GLN A 72 -73.64 -26.96 5.43
N TRP A 73 -72.90 -27.08 6.54
CA TRP A 73 -71.85 -26.13 6.88
C TRP A 73 -70.77 -26.06 5.79
N CYS A 74 -70.35 -27.20 5.24
CA CYS A 74 -69.37 -27.24 4.15
C CYS A 74 -69.89 -26.55 2.87
N ALA A 75 -71.19 -26.71 2.57
CA ALA A 75 -71.83 -26.05 1.43
C ALA A 75 -71.97 -24.54 1.64
N ASP A 76 -72.34 -24.10 2.84
CA ASP A 76 -72.45 -22.68 3.19
C ASP A 76 -71.07 -21.98 3.20
N ASN A 77 -69.98 -22.74 3.37
CA ASN A 77 -68.61 -22.26 3.41
C ASN A 77 -67.77 -22.74 2.20
N GLU A 78 -68.39 -22.88 1.03
CA GLU A 78 -67.70 -23.32 -0.20
C GLU A 78 -66.53 -22.38 -0.59
N ALA A 79 -66.60 -21.08 -0.27
CA ALA A 79 -65.48 -20.16 -0.50
C ALA A 79 -64.20 -20.58 0.27
N ALA A 80 -64.35 -21.12 1.48
CA ALA A 80 -63.22 -21.60 2.29
C ALA A 80 -62.59 -22.88 1.72
N ARG A 81 -63.31 -23.65 0.89
CA ARG A 81 -62.76 -24.78 0.14
C ARG A 81 -61.67 -24.32 -0.83
N HIS A 82 -61.96 -23.29 -1.63
CA HIS A 82 -61.01 -22.76 -2.61
C HIS A 82 -59.75 -22.21 -1.93
N LEU A 83 -59.92 -21.60 -0.75
CA LEU A 83 -58.82 -21.16 0.11
C LEU A 83 -57.99 -22.35 0.62
N ALA A 84 -58.64 -23.44 1.06
CA ALA A 84 -57.97 -24.65 1.54
C ALA A 84 -57.23 -25.41 0.43
N GLU A 85 -57.80 -25.51 -0.77
CA GLU A 85 -57.20 -26.19 -1.92
C GLU A 85 -55.95 -25.45 -2.44
N ARG A 86 -55.91 -24.11 -2.29
CA ARG A 86 -54.82 -23.25 -2.78
C ARG A 86 -54.02 -22.58 -1.66
N GLU A 87 -54.11 -23.10 -0.44
CA GLU A 87 -53.51 -22.51 0.78
C GLU A 87 -52.03 -22.17 0.57
N SER A 88 -51.27 -23.11 0.00
CA SER A 88 -49.83 -22.93 -0.26
C SER A 88 -49.53 -21.82 -1.26
N GLU A 89 -50.29 -21.71 -2.35
CA GLU A 89 -50.07 -20.72 -3.40
C GLU A 89 -50.38 -19.31 -2.88
N ILE A 90 -51.48 -19.17 -2.13
CA ILE A 90 -51.90 -17.90 -1.56
C ILE A 90 -50.94 -17.48 -0.43
N ALA A 91 -50.54 -18.40 0.44
CA ALA A 91 -49.57 -18.12 1.50
C ALA A 91 -48.21 -17.67 0.93
N GLU A 92 -47.70 -18.33 -0.11
CA GLU A 92 -46.46 -17.93 -0.78
C GLU A 92 -46.57 -16.53 -1.41
N ALA A 93 -47.70 -16.23 -2.06
CA ALA A 93 -47.95 -14.91 -2.61
C ALA A 93 -48.07 -13.81 -1.53
N LEU A 94 -48.73 -14.08 -0.40
CA LEU A 94 -48.82 -13.17 0.75
C LEU A 94 -47.43 -12.89 1.35
N ALA A 95 -46.63 -13.93 1.56
CA ALA A 95 -45.26 -13.81 2.05
C ALA A 95 -44.37 -13.03 1.07
N SER A 96 -44.48 -13.31 -0.23
CA SER A 96 -43.75 -12.60 -1.29
C SER A 96 -44.11 -11.11 -1.33
N ARG A 97 -45.39 -10.76 -1.19
CA ARG A 97 -45.84 -9.36 -1.09
C ARG A 97 -45.27 -8.69 0.16
N ALA A 98 -45.36 -9.33 1.33
CA ALA A 98 -44.84 -8.77 2.58
C ALA A 98 -43.33 -8.53 2.51
N ALA A 99 -42.56 -9.47 1.94
CA ALA A 99 -41.13 -9.33 1.72
C ALA A 99 -40.79 -8.21 0.73
N THR A 100 -41.54 -8.11 -0.38
CA THR A 100 -41.36 -7.05 -1.39
C THR A 100 -41.65 -5.66 -0.79
N ARG A 101 -42.73 -5.53 -0.03
CA ARG A 101 -43.11 -4.29 0.66
C ARG A 101 -42.07 -3.86 1.70
N ALA A 102 -41.50 -4.83 2.44
CA ALA A 102 -40.41 -4.55 3.38
C ALA A 102 -39.15 -4.03 2.66
N ARG A 103 -38.74 -4.70 1.56
CA ARG A 103 -37.62 -4.25 0.72
C ARG A 103 -37.88 -2.88 0.08
N GLN A 104 -39.12 -2.61 -0.33
CA GLN A 104 -39.50 -1.31 -0.88
C GLN A 104 -39.38 -0.20 0.16
N ARG A 105 -39.83 -0.43 1.39
CA ARG A 105 -39.66 0.56 2.49
C ARG A 105 -38.18 0.83 2.78
N GLU A 106 -37.35 -0.21 2.81
CA GLU A 106 -35.90 -0.06 2.98
C GLU A 106 -35.28 0.72 1.80
N ALA A 107 -35.66 0.41 0.56
CA ALA A 107 -35.19 1.12 -0.63
C ALA A 107 -35.60 2.60 -0.61
N ILE A 108 -36.83 2.92 -0.18
CA ILE A 108 -37.27 4.31 0.00
C ILE A 108 -36.44 5.02 1.08
N GLY A 109 -36.17 4.38 2.22
CA GLY A 109 -35.29 4.97 3.25
C GLY A 109 -33.88 5.27 2.72
N ARG A 110 -33.31 4.36 1.91
CA ARG A 110 -32.00 4.59 1.26
C ARG A 110 -32.04 5.72 0.22
N LEU A 111 -33.18 5.96 -0.43
CA LEU A 111 -33.32 7.09 -1.36
C LEU A 111 -33.16 8.44 -0.66
N ASP A 112 -33.69 8.58 0.55
CA ASP A 112 -33.54 9.81 1.34
C ASP A 112 -32.05 10.05 1.69
N GLU A 113 -31.33 9.01 2.07
CA GLU A 113 -29.88 9.07 2.33
C GLU A 113 -29.08 9.45 1.07
N LEU A 114 -29.40 8.83 -0.07
CA LEU A 114 -28.74 9.12 -1.35
C LEU A 114 -29.04 10.53 -1.85
N ALA A 115 -30.27 11.02 -1.64
CA ALA A 115 -30.66 12.38 -2.00
C ALA A 115 -29.91 13.41 -1.14
N GLN A 116 -29.74 13.16 0.16
CA GLN A 116 -28.93 14.01 1.02
C GLN A 116 -27.45 14.01 0.60
N ALA A 117 -26.90 12.83 0.28
CA ALA A 117 -25.52 12.72 -0.19
C ALA A 117 -25.27 13.45 -1.52
N GLU A 118 -26.23 13.44 -2.45
CA GLU A 118 -26.16 14.22 -3.69
C GLU A 118 -26.18 15.73 -3.41
N GLN A 119 -27.04 16.21 -2.50
CA GLN A 119 -27.08 17.62 -2.10
C GLN A 119 -25.77 18.08 -1.46
N ASP A 120 -25.20 17.27 -0.56
CA ASP A 120 -23.92 17.57 0.08
C ASP A 120 -22.77 17.59 -0.95
N ALA A 121 -22.77 16.66 -1.90
CA ALA A 121 -21.81 16.62 -2.99
C ALA A 121 -21.94 17.84 -3.92
N LEU A 122 -23.17 18.29 -4.20
CA LEU A 122 -23.44 19.49 -5.00
C LEU A 122 -22.90 20.74 -4.30
N ALA A 123 -23.14 20.88 -2.99
CA ALA A 123 -22.59 21.98 -2.20
C ALA A 123 -21.06 21.98 -2.16
N ARG A 124 -20.44 20.79 -2.06
CA ARG A 124 -18.98 20.64 -2.10
C ARG A 124 -18.41 20.99 -3.47
N HIS A 125 -19.07 20.59 -4.55
CA HIS A 125 -18.70 20.94 -5.92
C HIS A 125 -18.74 22.46 -6.12
N ALA A 126 -19.81 23.14 -5.71
CA ALA A 126 -19.90 24.61 -5.81
C ALA A 126 -18.75 25.30 -5.07
N ARG A 127 -18.45 24.90 -3.83
CA ARG A 127 -17.30 25.45 -3.07
C ARG A 127 -15.96 25.20 -3.75
N ALA A 128 -15.77 24.03 -4.35
CA ALA A 128 -14.54 23.69 -5.07
C ALA A 128 -14.41 24.49 -6.38
N GLN A 129 -15.52 24.79 -7.07
CA GLN A 129 -15.54 25.67 -8.23
C GLN A 129 -15.11 27.09 -7.88
N ASP A 130 -15.71 27.66 -6.83
CA ASP A 130 -15.38 29.01 -6.36
C ASP A 130 -13.89 29.10 -5.95
N ALA A 131 -13.37 28.06 -5.29
CA ALA A 131 -11.97 27.97 -4.90
C ALA A 131 -11.01 27.84 -6.09
N GLU A 132 -11.37 27.06 -7.12
CA GLU A 132 -10.57 26.94 -8.36
C GLU A 132 -10.52 28.28 -9.10
N GLU A 133 -11.65 28.98 -9.21
CA GLU A 133 -11.72 30.26 -9.89
C GLU A 133 -10.91 31.35 -9.17
N ALA A 134 -10.99 31.39 -7.84
CA ALA A 134 -10.16 32.28 -7.03
C ALA A 134 -8.65 31.95 -7.16
N ALA A 135 -8.29 30.66 -7.13
CA ALA A 135 -6.90 30.24 -7.27
C ALA A 135 -6.34 30.50 -8.67
N ARG A 136 -7.15 30.32 -9.72
CA ARG A 136 -6.81 30.66 -11.12
C ARG A 136 -6.50 32.15 -11.26
N SER A 137 -7.37 33.02 -10.75
CA SER A 137 -7.16 34.47 -10.79
C SER A 137 -5.90 34.89 -10.02
N ALA A 138 -5.64 34.28 -8.86
CA ALA A 138 -4.41 34.52 -8.11
C ALA A 138 -3.16 34.05 -8.86
N HIS A 139 -3.23 32.92 -9.57
CA HIS A 139 -2.15 32.42 -10.41
C HIS A 139 -1.85 33.36 -11.58
N GLU A 140 -2.87 33.82 -12.30
CA GLU A 140 -2.73 34.80 -13.39
C GLU A 140 -2.08 36.11 -12.88
N ALA A 141 -2.57 36.66 -11.77
CA ALA A 141 -2.00 37.87 -11.17
C ALA A 141 -0.52 37.67 -10.74
N ALA A 142 -0.16 36.49 -10.24
CA ALA A 142 1.21 36.18 -9.86
C ALA A 142 2.13 36.00 -11.08
N GLN A 143 1.60 35.47 -12.20
CA GLN A 143 2.33 35.41 -13.47
C GLN A 143 2.62 36.81 -14.02
N ASP A 144 1.64 37.72 -14.00
CA ASP A 144 1.81 39.12 -14.41
C ASP A 144 2.89 39.83 -13.58
N LEU A 145 2.87 39.62 -12.26
CA LEU A 145 3.90 40.12 -11.34
C LEU A 145 5.30 39.60 -11.68
N ARG A 146 5.42 38.30 -12.00
CA ARG A 146 6.69 37.68 -12.41
C ARG A 146 7.20 38.28 -13.73
N ASP A 147 6.32 38.46 -14.70
CA ASP A 147 6.70 38.97 -16.02
C ASP A 147 7.08 40.46 -15.94
N ALA A 148 6.38 41.24 -15.10
CA ALA A 148 6.78 42.61 -14.77
C ALA A 148 8.17 42.67 -14.08
N ALA A 149 8.44 41.78 -13.13
CA ALA A 149 9.75 41.70 -12.45
C ALA A 149 10.89 41.25 -13.38
N ARG A 150 10.59 40.43 -14.41
CA ARG A 150 11.56 40.09 -15.47
C ARG A 150 11.95 41.32 -16.30
N GLY A 151 10.97 42.17 -16.64
CA GLY A 151 11.20 43.39 -17.43
C GLY A 151 11.99 44.49 -16.71
N ALA A 152 12.04 44.48 -15.37
CA ALA A 152 12.66 45.54 -14.57
C ALA A 152 14.20 45.48 -14.43
N ALA A 153 14.89 44.57 -15.12
CA ALA A 153 16.34 44.47 -14.98
C ALA A 153 17.12 45.58 -15.71
N PRO A 154 18.23 46.05 -15.12
CA PRO A 154 19.19 46.88 -15.84
C PRO A 154 19.78 46.12 -17.04
N ALA A 155 20.20 46.87 -18.07
CA ALA A 155 20.76 46.32 -19.30
C ALA A 155 21.92 45.35 -18.99
N PRO A 156 21.92 44.14 -19.59
CA PRO A 156 22.99 43.16 -19.37
C PRO A 156 24.32 43.76 -19.84
N GLY A 157 25.27 43.93 -18.91
CA GLY A 157 26.60 44.48 -19.17
C GLY A 157 26.91 45.82 -18.51
N ALA A 158 25.90 46.59 -18.09
CA ALA A 158 26.11 47.93 -17.51
C ALA A 158 27.00 47.91 -16.25
N LEU A 159 26.82 46.92 -15.37
CA LEU A 159 27.68 46.71 -14.19
C LEU A 159 29.10 46.28 -14.57
N GLY A 160 29.25 45.51 -15.64
CA GLY A 160 30.56 45.09 -16.16
C GLY A 160 31.35 46.29 -16.67
N GLU A 161 30.71 47.14 -17.48
CA GLU A 161 31.32 48.36 -18.02
C GLU A 161 31.74 49.34 -16.90
N LEU A 162 30.90 49.52 -15.88
CA LEU A 162 31.22 50.38 -14.73
C LEU A 162 32.39 49.81 -13.90
N ASN A 163 32.45 48.49 -13.68
CA ASN A 163 33.57 47.85 -12.98
C ASN A 163 34.88 47.97 -13.77
N THR A 164 34.86 47.74 -15.09
CA THR A 164 36.05 47.93 -15.94
C THR A 164 36.53 49.38 -15.91
N ARG A 165 35.60 50.35 -15.88
CA ARG A 165 35.94 51.77 -15.74
C ARG A 165 36.56 52.08 -14.37
N LEU A 166 36.05 51.48 -13.29
CA LEU A 166 36.59 51.66 -11.94
C LEU A 166 38.00 51.07 -11.80
N GLU A 167 38.24 49.88 -12.31
CA GLU A 167 39.57 49.25 -12.34
C GLU A 167 40.59 50.11 -13.10
N ALA A 168 40.22 50.58 -14.29
CA ALA A 168 41.09 51.43 -15.10
C ALA A 168 41.37 52.80 -14.46
N LEU A 169 40.42 53.38 -13.72
CA LEU A 169 40.64 54.61 -12.92
C LEU A 169 41.62 54.37 -11.76
N GLY A 170 41.53 53.21 -11.10
CA GLY A 170 42.47 52.81 -10.05
C GLY A 170 43.89 52.67 -10.57
N GLU A 171 44.08 51.97 -11.69
CA GLU A 171 45.39 51.84 -12.36
C GLU A 171 45.99 53.20 -12.73
N ALA A 172 45.17 54.11 -13.24
CA ALA A 172 45.61 55.46 -13.62
C ALA A 172 46.03 56.31 -12.42
N LEU A 173 45.28 56.24 -11.30
CA LEU A 173 45.60 56.95 -10.06
C LEU A 173 46.92 56.47 -9.46
N ASP A 174 47.13 55.15 -9.40
CA ASP A 174 48.35 54.57 -8.85
C ASP A 174 49.59 54.95 -9.67
N ALA A 175 49.49 54.91 -10.99
CA ALA A 175 50.55 55.36 -11.88
C ALA A 175 50.83 56.87 -11.76
N ALA A 176 49.79 57.71 -11.62
CA ALA A 176 49.96 59.15 -11.39
C ALA A 176 50.66 59.46 -10.05
N ARG A 177 50.33 58.71 -8.98
CA ARG A 177 51.00 58.82 -7.67
C ARG A 177 52.48 58.43 -7.77
N ARG A 178 52.82 57.34 -8.45
CA ARG A 178 54.22 56.92 -8.68
C ARG A 178 55.01 57.92 -9.54
N ALA A 179 54.39 58.48 -10.57
CA ALA A 179 55.01 59.52 -11.39
C ALA A 179 55.34 60.78 -10.57
N ARG A 180 54.42 61.21 -9.68
CA ARG A 180 54.64 62.35 -8.78
C ARG A 180 55.81 62.10 -7.82
N THR A 181 55.86 60.93 -7.16
CA THR A 181 56.96 60.62 -6.23
C THR A 181 58.31 60.54 -6.94
N ALA A 182 58.36 59.99 -8.17
CA ALA A 182 59.57 59.97 -8.99
C ALA A 182 60.02 61.39 -9.41
N GLN A 183 59.09 62.28 -9.75
CA GLN A 183 59.40 63.69 -10.05
C GLN A 183 59.91 64.45 -8.83
N GLU A 184 59.32 64.24 -7.65
CA GLU A 184 59.78 64.85 -6.40
C GLU A 184 61.19 64.37 -6.02
N ALA A 185 61.50 63.08 -6.23
CA ALA A 185 62.84 62.53 -6.01
C ALA A 185 63.88 63.13 -6.97
N LEU A 186 63.54 63.26 -8.27
CA LEU A 186 64.38 63.90 -9.27
C LEU A 186 64.70 65.36 -8.90
N ALA A 187 63.67 66.13 -8.51
CA ALA A 187 63.83 67.53 -8.13
C ALA A 187 64.79 67.70 -6.93
N ARG A 188 64.75 66.78 -5.95
CA ARG A 188 65.69 66.77 -4.82
C ARG A 188 67.12 66.50 -5.29
N THR A 189 67.34 65.48 -6.11
CA THR A 189 68.68 65.14 -6.63
C THR A 189 69.26 66.27 -7.49
N GLN A 190 68.42 66.94 -8.30
CA GLN A 190 68.83 68.11 -9.09
C GLN A 190 69.21 69.30 -8.21
N ALA A 191 68.47 69.58 -7.14
CA ALA A 191 68.83 70.63 -6.19
C ALA A 191 70.16 70.34 -5.47
N GLU A 192 70.40 69.08 -5.06
CA GLU A 192 71.68 68.65 -4.47
C GLU A 192 72.84 68.76 -5.48
N GLN A 193 72.57 68.49 -6.76
CA GLN A 193 73.54 68.66 -7.84
C GLN A 193 73.90 70.13 -8.05
N ASP A 194 72.91 71.02 -8.10
CA ASP A 194 73.11 72.47 -8.26
C ASP A 194 73.91 73.05 -7.08
N GLU A 195 73.62 72.61 -5.85
CA GLU A 195 74.40 73.00 -4.66
C GLU A 195 75.86 72.54 -4.76
N ALA A 196 76.10 71.28 -5.16
CA ALA A 196 77.45 70.74 -5.35
C ALA A 196 78.22 71.46 -6.47
N GLN A 197 77.55 71.86 -7.55
CA GLN A 197 78.12 72.68 -8.63
C GLN A 197 78.51 74.08 -8.12
N GLY A 198 77.67 74.70 -7.28
CA GLY A 198 77.98 75.95 -6.61
C GLY A 198 79.22 75.86 -5.72
N GLN A 199 79.36 74.78 -4.94
CA GLN A 199 80.54 74.52 -4.11
C GLN A 199 81.80 74.31 -4.95
N LEU A 200 81.72 73.60 -6.07
CA LEU A 200 82.85 73.40 -7.00
C LEU A 200 83.35 74.74 -7.55
N ALA A 201 82.46 75.63 -7.98
CA ALA A 201 82.82 76.94 -8.51
C ALA A 201 83.56 77.82 -7.46
N VAL A 202 83.18 77.73 -6.18
CA VAL A 202 83.87 78.42 -5.08
C VAL A 202 85.27 77.85 -4.89
N LEU A 203 85.42 76.53 -4.87
CA LEU A 203 86.71 75.85 -4.73
C LEU A 203 87.65 76.13 -5.91
N GLU A 204 87.12 76.20 -7.14
CA GLU A 204 87.91 76.57 -8.33
C GLU A 204 88.45 78.00 -8.23
N ARG A 205 87.64 78.95 -7.78
CA ARG A 205 88.08 80.34 -7.56
C ARG A 205 89.14 80.43 -6.45
N GLN A 206 88.93 79.75 -5.33
CA GLN A 206 89.92 79.68 -4.24
C GLN A 206 91.24 79.05 -4.70
N GLY A 207 91.17 78.00 -5.52
CA GLY A 207 92.34 77.35 -6.11
C GLY A 207 93.11 78.30 -7.04
N GLN A 208 92.41 79.06 -7.89
CA GLN A 208 93.01 80.08 -8.75
C GLN A 208 93.68 81.19 -7.93
N ASP A 209 93.02 81.73 -6.90
CA ASP A 209 93.57 82.78 -6.03
C ASP A 209 94.85 82.30 -5.31
N HIS A 210 94.86 81.06 -4.81
CA HIS A 210 96.05 80.47 -4.19
C HIS A 210 97.17 80.23 -5.20
N ALA A 211 96.87 79.75 -6.40
CA ALA A 211 97.85 79.55 -7.46
C ALA A 211 98.48 80.87 -7.93
N GLU A 212 97.69 81.93 -8.09
CA GLU A 212 98.19 83.27 -8.43
C GLU A 212 99.10 83.84 -7.33
N ARG A 213 98.74 83.65 -6.05
CA ARG A 213 99.59 84.07 -4.92
C ARG A 213 100.91 83.32 -4.88
N ILE A 214 100.88 82.01 -5.10
CA ILE A 214 102.10 81.18 -5.19
C ILE A 214 102.97 81.67 -6.35
N ALA A 215 102.39 81.91 -7.54
CA ALA A 215 103.13 82.38 -8.70
C ALA A 215 103.79 83.76 -8.48
N ARG A 216 103.13 84.68 -7.75
CA ARG A 216 103.72 85.98 -7.38
C ARG A 216 104.90 85.82 -6.42
N GLU A 217 104.71 85.06 -5.35
CA GLU A 217 105.76 84.83 -4.35
C GLU A 217 106.96 84.05 -4.92
N ASP A 218 106.73 83.10 -5.85
CA ASP A 218 107.80 82.35 -6.51
C ASP A 218 108.71 83.23 -7.41
N VAL A 219 108.24 84.41 -7.82
CA VAL A 219 109.05 85.41 -8.53
C VAL A 219 109.76 86.36 -7.56
N GLU A 220 109.07 86.81 -6.51
CA GLU A 220 109.58 87.82 -5.56
C GLU A 220 110.59 87.26 -4.56
N LEU A 221 110.42 86.03 -4.06
CA LEU A 221 111.32 85.41 -3.07
C LEU A 221 112.76 85.25 -3.57
N PRO A 222 113.03 84.77 -4.79
CA PRO A 222 114.39 84.71 -5.33
C PRO A 222 115.05 86.09 -5.43
N LEU A 223 114.28 87.12 -5.81
CA LEU A 223 114.78 88.49 -5.90
C LEU A 223 115.12 89.05 -4.50
N LEU A 224 114.26 88.79 -3.52
CA LEU A 224 114.49 89.15 -2.11
C LEU A 224 115.71 88.42 -1.54
N ALA A 225 115.91 87.14 -1.89
CA ALA A 225 117.08 86.36 -1.53
C ALA A 225 118.38 86.97 -2.08
N THR A 226 118.39 87.36 -3.35
CA THR A 226 119.53 88.05 -3.95
C THR A 226 119.80 89.40 -3.28
N ARG A 227 118.77 90.16 -2.89
CA ARG A 227 118.93 91.43 -2.15
C ARG A 227 119.51 91.20 -0.76
N ALA A 228 119.04 90.19 -0.03
CA ALA A 228 119.56 89.82 1.29
C ALA A 228 121.03 89.38 1.22
N GLU A 229 121.42 88.59 0.21
CA GLU A 229 122.82 88.20 -0.03
C GLU A 229 123.72 89.41 -0.31
N ASN A 230 123.28 90.34 -1.16
CA ASN A 230 124.01 91.55 -1.47
C ASN A 230 124.19 92.46 -0.24
N ALA A 231 123.13 92.62 0.57
CA ALA A 231 123.19 93.37 1.82
C ALA A 231 124.17 92.73 2.81
N ARG A 232 124.17 91.40 2.93
CA ARG A 232 125.09 90.66 3.79
C ARG A 232 126.55 90.83 3.36
N ALA A 233 126.80 90.74 2.05
CA ALA A 233 128.13 90.99 1.48
C ALA A 233 128.59 92.45 1.66
N ALA A 234 127.66 93.41 1.72
CA ALA A 234 127.98 94.80 2.04
C ALA A 234 128.33 94.99 3.53
N TYR A 235 127.55 94.39 4.44
CA TYR A 235 127.82 94.39 5.88
C TYR A 235 129.18 93.75 6.22
N GLU A 236 129.51 92.59 5.64
CA GLU A 236 130.81 91.93 5.89
C GLU A 236 131.99 92.80 5.45
N ARG A 237 131.88 93.51 4.31
CA ARG A 237 132.89 94.47 3.86
C ARG A 237 133.02 95.68 4.81
N ALA A 238 131.91 96.22 5.27
CA ALA A 238 131.91 97.34 6.23
C ALA A 238 132.52 96.93 7.58
N ARG A 239 132.25 95.69 8.04
CA ARG A 239 132.82 95.13 9.27
C ARG A 239 134.33 94.96 9.18
N MET A 240 134.83 94.44 8.05
CA MET A 240 136.27 94.29 7.83
C MET A 240 137.02 95.64 7.84
N ALA A 241 136.38 96.73 7.39
CA ALA A 241 136.97 98.06 7.39
C ALA A 241 137.16 98.70 8.79
N GLN A 242 136.53 98.13 9.83
CA GLN A 242 136.61 98.58 11.22
C GLN A 242 137.46 97.66 12.13
N ASP A 243 138.20 96.71 11.58
CA ASP A 243 138.98 95.77 12.38
C ASP A 243 140.08 96.46 13.21
N ALA A 244 140.37 95.93 14.41
CA ALA A 244 141.23 96.56 15.41
C ALA A 244 142.68 96.79 14.92
N ALA A 245 143.17 95.92 14.03
CA ALA A 245 144.47 96.09 13.38
C ALA A 245 144.50 97.32 12.44
N THR A 246 143.40 97.59 11.74
CA THR A 246 143.26 98.74 10.82
C THR A 246 143.12 100.06 11.57
N GLN A 247 142.43 100.06 12.72
CA GLN A 247 142.32 101.24 13.59
C GLN A 247 143.69 101.63 14.21
N THR A 248 144.50 100.64 14.61
CA THR A 248 145.83 100.90 15.21
C THR A 248 146.81 101.53 14.21
N LEU A 249 146.80 101.08 12.95
CA LEU A 249 147.60 101.67 11.88
C LEU A 249 147.15 103.10 11.53
N ARG A 250 145.87 103.42 11.72
CA ARG A 250 145.30 104.75 11.45
C ARG A 250 145.65 105.76 12.56
N ALA A 251 145.71 105.33 13.82
CA ALA A 251 146.05 106.19 14.96
C ALA A 251 147.54 106.58 15.05
N GLY A 252 148.44 105.86 14.38
CA GLY A 252 149.89 106.11 14.39
C GLY A 252 150.41 107.13 13.37
N LEU A 253 149.54 107.79 12.60
CA LEU A 253 149.94 108.74 11.55
C LEU A 253 150.17 110.14 12.13
N VAL A 254 151.41 110.63 12.01
CA VAL A 254 151.81 111.99 12.43
C VAL A 254 151.93 112.89 11.19
N GLU A 255 151.38 114.10 11.28
CA GLU A 255 151.27 115.05 10.17
C GLU A 255 152.65 115.55 9.70
N GLY A 256 152.98 115.32 8.41
CA GLY A 256 154.24 115.74 7.77
C GLY A 256 155.25 114.61 7.48
N ASP A 257 155.12 113.44 8.13
CA ASP A 257 155.95 112.26 7.86
C ASP A 257 155.30 111.30 6.84
N PRO A 258 156.07 110.57 6.02
CA PRO A 258 155.53 109.63 5.05
C PRO A 258 154.88 108.40 5.72
N CYS A 259 153.66 108.07 5.33
CA CYS A 259 152.90 106.93 5.83
C CYS A 259 153.59 105.57 5.52
N PRO A 260 153.66 104.63 6.49
CA PRO A 260 154.33 103.33 6.31
C PRO A 260 153.62 102.35 5.37
N VAL A 261 152.37 102.61 4.96
CA VAL A 261 151.62 101.76 4.01
C VAL A 261 151.65 102.32 2.59
N CYS A 262 151.54 103.64 2.41
CA CYS A 262 151.33 104.26 1.08
C CYS A 262 152.26 105.43 0.73
N GLY A 263 153.12 105.90 1.64
CA GLY A 263 154.13 106.93 1.36
C GLY A 263 153.64 108.37 1.17
N ALA A 264 152.33 108.63 1.24
CA ALA A 264 151.75 109.97 1.15
C ALA A 264 151.99 110.79 2.45
N ARG A 265 152.13 112.11 2.31
CA ARG A 265 152.46 113.05 3.42
C ARG A 265 151.28 113.85 3.96
N GLU A 266 150.09 113.73 3.38
CA GLU A 266 148.86 114.42 3.82
C GLU A 266 147.70 113.42 3.93
N HIS A 267 146.96 113.45 5.05
CA HIS A 267 145.75 112.64 5.26
C HIS A 267 144.70 113.44 6.04
N ALA A 268 143.49 113.59 5.49
CA ALA A 268 142.34 114.19 6.17
C ALA A 268 141.62 113.16 7.07
N LEU A 269 142.25 112.80 8.19
CA LEU A 269 141.83 111.69 9.07
C LEU A 269 140.53 111.95 9.85
N SER A 270 140.11 113.21 10.03
CA SER A 270 138.90 113.55 10.83
C SER A 270 137.57 113.33 10.10
N ALA A 271 137.54 113.29 8.76
CA ALA A 271 136.30 113.04 8.00
C ALA A 271 135.98 111.55 7.80
N LEU A 272 136.99 110.68 7.91
CA LEU A 272 136.85 109.24 7.63
C LEU A 272 136.32 108.46 8.85
N ASP A 273 136.68 108.86 10.07
CA ASP A 273 136.26 108.16 11.30
C ASP A 273 134.79 108.42 11.67
N ALA A 274 134.20 109.55 11.27
CA ALA A 274 132.75 109.81 11.43
C ALA A 274 131.89 109.01 10.41
N LEU A 275 132.42 108.75 9.20
CA LEU A 275 131.71 108.04 8.12
C LEU A 275 131.71 106.51 8.27
N LEU A 276 132.61 105.94 9.07
CA LEU A 276 132.73 104.49 9.20
C LEU A 276 131.84 103.92 10.32
N GLY A 277 131.64 104.64 11.42
CA GLY A 277 130.87 104.18 12.60
C GLY A 277 129.36 104.00 12.36
N GLU A 278 128.71 104.98 11.73
CA GLU A 278 127.25 105.01 11.52
C GLU A 278 126.78 104.05 10.41
N ASN A 279 127.63 103.75 9.43
CA ASN A 279 127.27 102.89 8.30
C ASN A 279 127.23 101.39 8.64
N LEU A 280 127.94 100.95 9.70
CA LEU A 280 127.97 99.53 10.08
C LEU A 280 126.65 99.08 10.73
N THR A 281 126.07 99.91 11.61
CA THR A 281 124.80 99.61 12.30
C THR A 281 123.60 99.66 11.36
N ILE A 282 123.62 100.55 10.36
CA ILE A 282 122.60 100.59 9.30
C ILE A 282 122.65 99.32 8.45
N ALA A 283 123.84 98.89 8.02
CA ALA A 283 124.01 97.68 7.23
C ALA A 283 123.63 96.40 8.00
N GLU A 284 123.96 96.32 9.29
CA GLU A 284 123.54 95.20 10.16
C GLU A 284 122.01 95.10 10.24
N ARG A 285 121.35 96.24 10.50
CA ARG A 285 119.89 96.30 10.61
C ARG A 285 119.20 95.92 9.30
N GLU A 286 119.70 96.40 8.16
CA GLU A 286 119.17 96.07 6.84
C GLU A 286 119.30 94.57 6.52
N THR A 287 120.41 93.92 6.93
CA THR A 287 120.56 92.47 6.74
C THR A 287 119.61 91.64 7.60
N GLU A 288 119.40 92.03 8.86
CA GLU A 288 118.46 91.33 9.75
C GLU A 288 117.00 91.54 9.33
N GLU A 289 116.64 92.74 8.86
CA GLU A 289 115.30 93.04 8.34
C GLU A 289 115.00 92.20 7.09
N LEU A 290 115.93 92.13 6.13
CA LEU A 290 115.77 91.31 4.92
C LEU A 290 115.74 89.80 5.21
N ALA A 291 116.55 89.32 6.17
CA ALA A 291 116.53 87.91 6.57
C ALA A 291 115.20 87.51 7.21
N ARG A 292 114.65 88.36 8.09
CA ARG A 292 113.31 88.14 8.70
C ARG A 292 112.20 88.17 7.64
N GLU A 293 112.24 89.11 6.70
CA GLU A 293 111.24 89.17 5.63
C GLU A 293 111.26 87.91 4.76
N LEU A 294 112.45 87.37 4.48
CA LEU A 294 112.62 86.16 3.67
C LEU A 294 112.07 84.90 4.36
N GLU A 295 112.33 84.73 5.66
CA GLU A 295 111.77 83.63 6.44
C GLU A 295 110.23 83.73 6.56
N GLN A 296 109.71 84.95 6.77
CA GLN A 296 108.27 85.19 6.86
C GLN A 296 107.56 84.90 5.54
N ARG A 297 108.11 85.35 4.39
CA ARG A 297 107.51 85.05 3.08
C ARG A 297 107.65 83.57 2.71
N GLY A 298 108.78 82.94 3.03
CA GLY A 298 108.99 81.51 2.80
C GLY A 298 107.98 80.62 3.55
N THR A 299 107.71 80.93 4.82
CA THR A 299 106.68 80.24 5.61
C THR A 299 105.27 80.51 5.08
N GLN A 300 104.96 81.75 4.70
CA GLN A 300 103.66 82.11 4.09
C GLN A 300 103.40 81.37 2.78
N LEU A 301 104.44 81.15 1.97
CA LEU A 301 104.35 80.40 0.72
C LEU A 301 104.08 78.91 0.95
N ALA A 302 104.75 78.29 1.93
CA ALA A 302 104.49 76.91 2.32
C ALA A 302 103.03 76.70 2.78
N VAL A 303 102.51 77.60 3.62
CA VAL A 303 101.10 77.58 4.06
C VAL A 303 100.13 77.72 2.87
N THR A 304 100.46 78.57 1.89
CA THR A 304 99.62 78.78 0.71
C THR A 304 99.63 77.56 -0.23
N ARG A 305 100.76 76.86 -0.37
CA ARG A 305 100.86 75.59 -1.12
C ARG A 305 100.04 74.47 -0.47
N ASP A 306 100.11 74.34 0.85
CA ASP A 306 99.28 73.37 1.59
C ASP A 306 97.78 73.69 1.48
N ALA A 307 97.42 74.98 1.48
CA ALA A 307 96.04 75.41 1.24
C ALA A 307 95.56 75.03 -0.17
N LEU A 308 96.38 75.26 -1.20
CA LEU A 308 96.08 74.83 -2.58
C LEU A 308 95.88 73.31 -2.66
N GLY A 309 96.77 72.51 -2.06
CA GLY A 309 96.66 71.05 -2.05
C GLY A 309 95.45 70.51 -1.25
N ARG A 310 94.89 71.28 -0.32
CA ARG A 310 93.59 70.95 0.32
C ARG A 310 92.42 71.25 -0.62
N VAL A 311 92.40 72.44 -1.20
CA VAL A 311 91.36 72.87 -2.15
C VAL A 311 91.30 71.93 -3.37
N GLU A 312 92.44 71.47 -3.90
CA GLU A 312 92.47 70.53 -5.03
C GLU A 312 91.86 69.15 -4.71
N ARG A 313 92.06 68.65 -3.48
CA ARG A 313 91.44 67.39 -3.02
C ARG A 313 89.93 67.55 -2.84
N GLU A 314 89.50 68.65 -2.24
CA GLU A 314 88.08 68.99 -2.08
C GLU A 314 87.39 69.16 -3.44
N ARG A 315 88.06 69.82 -4.40
CA ARG A 315 87.59 69.97 -5.78
C ARG A 315 87.39 68.62 -6.47
N THR A 316 88.33 67.70 -6.30
CA THR A 316 88.24 66.34 -6.86
C THR A 316 87.05 65.58 -6.27
N HIS A 317 86.85 65.66 -4.95
CA HIS A 317 85.71 65.04 -4.27
C HIS A 317 84.37 65.65 -4.70
N ALA A 318 84.29 66.98 -4.80
CA ALA A 318 83.11 67.68 -5.31
C ALA A 318 82.78 67.28 -6.76
N THR A 319 83.79 67.11 -7.61
CA THR A 319 83.62 66.68 -9.01
C THR A 319 83.07 65.25 -9.10
N GLN A 320 83.58 64.33 -8.27
CA GLN A 320 83.07 62.95 -8.19
C GLN A 320 81.62 62.90 -7.68
N ARG A 321 81.27 63.73 -6.68
CA ARG A 321 79.91 63.84 -6.16
C ARG A 321 78.93 64.36 -7.21
N ILE A 322 79.30 65.38 -7.98
CA ILE A 322 78.48 65.89 -9.10
C ILE A 322 78.25 64.79 -10.15
N ALA A 323 79.29 64.02 -10.49
CA ALA A 323 79.16 62.92 -11.45
C ALA A 323 78.17 61.85 -10.95
N GLN A 324 78.25 61.46 -9.67
CA GLN A 324 77.31 60.51 -9.05
C GLN A 324 75.88 61.05 -9.07
N LEU A 325 75.66 62.29 -8.61
CA LEU A 325 74.34 62.92 -8.59
C LEU A 325 73.75 63.06 -10.00
N SER A 326 74.56 63.38 -11.01
CA SER A 326 74.09 63.45 -12.40
C SER A 326 73.64 62.10 -12.96
N GLN A 327 74.32 61.01 -12.59
CA GLN A 327 73.94 59.66 -12.99
C GLN A 327 72.62 59.24 -12.30
N THR A 328 72.47 59.54 -11.00
CA THR A 328 71.24 59.30 -10.25
C THR A 328 70.06 60.14 -10.77
N ALA A 329 70.30 61.41 -11.12
CA ALA A 329 69.28 62.27 -11.72
C ALA A 329 68.82 61.73 -13.09
N THR A 330 69.74 61.23 -13.91
CA THR A 330 69.40 60.66 -15.22
C THR A 330 68.52 59.41 -15.07
N SER A 331 68.88 58.48 -14.18
CA SER A 331 68.05 57.27 -13.96
C SER A 331 66.69 57.59 -13.34
N GLN A 332 66.63 58.55 -12.41
CA GLN A 332 65.35 59.03 -11.85
C GLN A 332 64.49 59.74 -12.89
N GLN A 333 65.10 60.46 -13.84
CA GLN A 333 64.38 61.11 -14.95
C GLN A 333 63.79 60.09 -15.93
N GLU A 334 64.52 59.02 -16.24
CA GLU A 334 64.00 57.91 -17.06
C GLU A 334 62.84 57.20 -16.37
N ALA A 335 62.99 56.86 -15.08
CA ALA A 335 61.93 56.25 -14.28
C ALA A 335 60.67 57.15 -14.18
N ALA A 336 60.84 58.46 -13.96
CA ALA A 336 59.74 59.41 -13.91
C ALA A 336 59.00 59.53 -15.26
N ARG A 337 59.73 59.45 -16.39
CA ARG A 337 59.13 59.44 -17.73
C ARG A 337 58.34 58.16 -18.00
N GLU A 338 58.85 57.02 -17.58
CA GLU A 338 58.19 55.73 -17.75
C GLU A 338 56.88 55.65 -16.93
N GLU A 339 56.91 56.04 -15.66
CA GLU A 339 55.70 56.11 -14.80
C GLU A 339 54.66 57.09 -15.36
N LEU A 340 55.09 58.25 -15.89
CA LEU A 340 54.19 59.21 -16.52
C LEU A 340 53.57 58.66 -17.82
N ALA A 341 54.34 57.89 -18.61
CA ALA A 341 53.83 57.23 -19.81
C ALA A 341 52.81 56.13 -19.47
N GLN A 342 53.06 55.37 -18.40
CA GLN A 342 52.11 54.38 -17.88
C GLN A 342 50.81 55.03 -17.38
N ALA A 343 50.91 56.14 -16.65
CA ALA A 343 49.75 56.90 -16.18
C ALA A 343 48.91 57.43 -17.35
N ARG A 344 49.56 57.97 -18.39
CA ARG A 344 48.88 58.44 -19.61
C ARG A 344 48.25 57.31 -20.41
N ALA A 345 48.91 56.16 -20.51
CA ALA A 345 48.36 54.98 -21.18
C ALA A 345 47.11 54.47 -20.48
N ALA A 346 47.11 54.41 -19.14
CA ALA A 346 45.93 54.05 -18.35
C ALA A 346 44.78 55.06 -18.51
N ALA A 347 45.07 56.37 -18.49
CA ALA A 347 44.08 57.42 -18.71
C ALA A 347 43.49 57.43 -20.14
N THR A 348 44.28 57.05 -21.16
CA THR A 348 43.85 56.98 -22.56
C THR A 348 42.86 55.83 -22.79
N ARG A 349 43.02 54.68 -22.09
CA ARG A 349 42.05 53.56 -22.16
C ARG A 349 40.64 53.96 -21.70
N LEU A 350 40.53 55.00 -20.89
CA LEU A 350 39.26 55.50 -20.36
C LEU A 350 38.55 56.49 -21.30
N THR A 351 39.08 56.78 -22.49
CA THR A 351 38.55 57.82 -23.42
C THR A 351 38.32 59.18 -22.75
N ILE A 352 39.09 59.51 -21.71
CA ILE A 352 38.98 60.79 -21.03
C ILE A 352 39.69 61.83 -21.88
N ALA A 353 38.92 62.77 -22.43
CA ALA A 353 39.40 63.82 -23.33
C ALA A 353 40.49 64.75 -22.72
N GLU A 354 40.73 64.63 -21.41
CA GLU A 354 41.64 65.46 -20.63
C GLU A 354 42.77 64.66 -19.95
N ALA A 355 43.11 63.46 -20.45
CA ALA A 355 44.13 62.57 -19.89
C ALA A 355 45.50 63.24 -19.63
N ASP A 356 45.85 64.28 -20.38
CA ASP A 356 47.10 65.04 -20.21
C ASP A 356 47.07 66.06 -19.05
N ARG A 357 45.90 66.35 -18.48
CA ARG A 357 45.69 67.37 -17.43
C ARG A 357 45.27 66.81 -16.08
N MET A 358 45.07 65.50 -15.97
CA MET A 358 44.58 64.90 -14.73
C MET A 358 45.71 64.75 -13.73
N ASP A 359 45.61 65.47 -12.62
CA ASP A 359 46.41 65.23 -11.42
C ASP A 359 45.83 64.08 -10.59
N ALA A 360 46.62 63.62 -9.61
CA ALA A 360 46.20 62.53 -8.72
C ALA A 360 44.91 62.86 -7.94
N GLU A 361 44.67 64.13 -7.61
CA GLU A 361 43.48 64.58 -6.88
C GLU A 361 42.21 64.48 -7.74
N THR A 362 42.29 64.85 -9.02
CA THR A 362 41.16 64.73 -9.96
C THR A 362 40.83 63.27 -10.27
N LEU A 363 41.84 62.41 -10.38
CA LEU A 363 41.65 60.96 -10.57
C LEU A 363 41.00 60.31 -9.33
N GLU A 364 41.36 60.74 -8.14
CA GLU A 364 40.77 60.27 -6.88
C GLU A 364 39.28 60.65 -6.78
N ALA A 365 38.93 61.90 -7.09
CA ALA A 365 37.52 62.32 -7.12
C ALA A 365 36.67 61.56 -8.16
N ARG A 366 37.24 61.27 -9.34
CA ARG A 366 36.57 60.47 -10.38
C ARG A 366 36.43 59.01 -10.00
N LEU A 367 37.40 58.45 -9.28
CA LEU A 367 37.33 57.08 -8.75
C LEU A 367 36.21 56.97 -7.70
N ASP A 368 36.07 57.97 -6.82
CA ASP A 368 34.99 58.03 -5.83
C ASP A 368 33.61 58.14 -6.49
N GLU A 369 33.47 58.97 -7.53
CA GLU A 369 32.26 59.09 -8.35
C GLU A 369 31.89 57.75 -9.00
N ALA A 370 32.83 57.11 -9.70
CA ALA A 370 32.62 55.80 -10.31
C ALA A 370 32.30 54.70 -9.28
N SER A 371 32.93 54.73 -8.10
CA SER A 371 32.64 53.84 -6.97
C SER A 371 31.23 54.03 -6.43
N ALA A 372 30.72 55.27 -6.38
CA ALA A 372 29.34 55.54 -6.00
C ALA A 372 28.35 55.03 -7.07
N GLU A 373 28.64 55.21 -8.36
CA GLU A 373 27.85 54.69 -9.48
C GLU A 373 27.75 53.16 -9.46
N VAL A 374 28.89 52.45 -9.27
CA VAL A 374 28.93 50.99 -9.14
C VAL A 374 28.07 50.53 -7.97
N ARG A 375 28.20 51.16 -6.79
CA ARG A 375 27.39 50.80 -5.61
C ARG A 375 25.89 51.03 -5.83
N ALA A 376 25.52 52.11 -6.51
CA ALA A 376 24.13 52.37 -6.86
C ALA A 376 23.59 51.30 -7.84
N ALA A 377 24.34 50.99 -8.89
CA ALA A 377 24.00 49.96 -9.87
C ALA A 377 23.89 48.55 -9.25
N GLN A 378 24.81 48.19 -8.34
CA GLN A 378 24.75 46.94 -7.58
C GLN A 378 23.49 46.85 -6.73
N ARG A 379 23.13 47.92 -6.01
CA ARG A 379 21.88 47.97 -5.22
C ARG A 379 20.65 47.78 -6.09
N THR A 380 20.58 48.43 -7.25
CA THR A 380 19.45 48.26 -8.18
C THR A 380 19.40 46.85 -8.76
N SER A 381 20.55 46.23 -9.08
CA SER A 381 20.60 44.85 -9.56
C SER A 381 20.13 43.86 -8.49
N LEU A 382 20.65 43.98 -7.26
CA LEU A 382 20.24 43.14 -6.14
C LEU A 382 18.76 43.30 -5.81
N ALA A 383 18.21 44.52 -5.85
CA ALA A 383 16.79 44.76 -5.63
C ALA A 383 15.92 44.14 -6.74
N ALA A 384 16.35 44.24 -8.01
CA ALA A 384 15.66 43.61 -9.13
C ALA A 384 15.71 42.08 -9.05
N ASP A 385 16.86 41.51 -8.66
CA ASP A 385 17.00 40.06 -8.47
C ASP A 385 16.17 39.55 -7.27
N ALA A 386 16.12 40.30 -6.17
CA ALA A 386 15.25 39.99 -5.03
C ALA A 386 13.76 40.07 -5.40
N ALA A 387 13.34 41.10 -6.15
CA ALA A 387 11.97 41.22 -6.63
C ALA A 387 11.60 40.06 -7.58
N ARG A 388 12.55 39.60 -8.42
CA ARG A 388 12.36 38.44 -9.30
C ARG A 388 12.21 37.14 -8.53
N THR A 389 13.06 36.89 -7.53
CA THR A 389 12.97 35.67 -6.72
C THR A 389 11.68 35.64 -5.91
N GLU A 390 11.27 36.78 -5.35
CA GLU A 390 9.98 36.90 -4.64
C GLU A 390 8.79 36.69 -5.57
N ALA A 391 8.79 37.33 -6.76
CA ALA A 391 7.72 37.18 -7.73
C ALA A 391 7.66 35.75 -8.28
N GLN A 392 8.81 35.10 -8.50
CA GLN A 392 8.88 33.69 -8.89
C GLN A 392 8.31 32.78 -7.79
N ALA A 393 8.70 32.98 -6.52
CA ALA A 393 8.18 32.20 -5.41
C ALA A 393 6.66 32.36 -5.24
N LYS A 394 6.14 33.58 -5.42
CA LYS A 394 4.69 33.86 -5.43
C LYS A 394 3.98 33.16 -6.58
N ALA A 395 4.56 33.18 -7.79
CA ALA A 395 4.01 32.49 -8.96
C ALA A 395 3.97 30.97 -8.76
N ASP A 396 5.03 30.38 -8.23
CA ASP A 396 5.12 28.93 -7.96
C ASP A 396 4.13 28.51 -6.86
N ALA A 397 3.99 29.30 -5.79
CA ALA A 397 3.01 29.05 -4.74
C ALA A 397 1.55 29.17 -5.24
N ALA A 398 1.27 30.18 -6.07
CA ALA A 398 -0.04 30.34 -6.69
C ALA A 398 -0.36 29.22 -7.68
N GLN A 399 0.63 28.75 -8.44
CA GLN A 399 0.48 27.59 -9.33
C GLN A 399 0.13 26.32 -8.54
N ALA A 400 0.86 26.02 -7.47
CA ALA A 400 0.59 24.86 -6.64
C ALA A 400 -0.82 24.92 -6.01
N THR A 401 -1.26 26.12 -5.60
CA THR A 401 -2.61 26.35 -5.07
C THR A 401 -3.68 26.12 -6.13
N HIS A 402 -3.46 26.59 -7.37
CA HIS A 402 -4.37 26.37 -8.49
C HIS A 402 -4.47 24.90 -8.88
N GLU A 403 -3.34 24.19 -8.96
CA GLU A 403 -3.31 22.75 -9.24
C GLU A 403 -4.05 21.93 -8.17
N ALA A 404 -3.88 22.28 -6.89
CA ALA A 404 -4.61 21.66 -5.79
C ALA A 404 -6.12 21.91 -5.89
N ALA A 405 -6.55 23.17 -6.07
CA ALA A 405 -7.96 23.52 -6.20
C ALA A 405 -8.61 22.86 -7.42
N ARG A 406 -7.90 22.75 -8.53
CA ARG A 406 -8.35 22.03 -9.73
C ARG A 406 -8.53 20.53 -9.48
N SER A 407 -7.61 19.91 -8.74
CA SER A 407 -7.73 18.50 -8.34
C SER A 407 -8.95 18.28 -7.43
N ASP A 408 -9.14 19.16 -6.44
CA ASP A 408 -10.28 19.11 -5.52
C ASP A 408 -11.62 19.28 -6.27
N LEU A 409 -11.68 20.19 -7.25
CA LEU A 409 -12.84 20.34 -8.12
C LEU A 409 -13.12 19.07 -8.94
N SER A 410 -12.09 18.43 -9.50
CA SER A 410 -12.26 17.16 -10.22
C SER A 410 -12.85 16.08 -9.31
N GLN A 411 -12.32 15.93 -8.09
CA GLN A 411 -12.81 14.94 -7.12
C GLN A 411 -14.26 15.24 -6.70
N ALA A 412 -14.60 16.50 -6.44
CA ALA A 412 -15.95 16.91 -6.11
C ALA A 412 -16.93 16.66 -7.26
N SER A 413 -16.51 16.88 -8.51
CA SER A 413 -17.28 16.62 -9.73
C SER A 413 -17.59 15.13 -9.91
N ASP A 414 -16.59 14.28 -9.68
CA ASP A 414 -16.74 12.82 -9.80
C ASP A 414 -17.62 12.26 -8.66
N ALA A 415 -17.47 12.78 -7.43
CA ALA A 415 -18.33 12.43 -6.31
C ALA A 415 -19.79 12.81 -6.58
N LEU A 416 -20.06 14.04 -7.05
CA LEU A 416 -21.41 14.47 -7.42
C LEU A 416 -22.01 13.56 -8.50
N ARG A 417 -21.24 13.23 -9.55
CA ARG A 417 -21.70 12.33 -10.62
C ARG A 417 -22.03 10.94 -10.10
N SER A 418 -21.19 10.40 -9.21
CA SER A 418 -21.39 9.09 -8.58
C SER A 418 -22.66 9.06 -7.73
N HIS A 419 -22.87 10.05 -6.86
CA HIS A 419 -24.06 10.14 -6.02
C HIS A 419 -25.35 10.35 -6.84
N ALA A 420 -25.31 11.21 -7.86
CA ALA A 420 -26.43 11.41 -8.78
C ALA A 420 -26.78 10.15 -9.60
N GLN A 421 -25.79 9.32 -9.92
CA GLN A 421 -26.02 8.01 -10.55
C GLN A 421 -26.63 7.02 -9.55
N ALA A 422 -26.06 6.90 -8.35
CA ALA A 422 -26.57 6.01 -7.31
C ALA A 422 -28.03 6.34 -6.92
N LEU A 423 -28.39 7.63 -6.85
CA LEU A 423 -29.76 8.05 -6.59
C LEU A 423 -30.71 7.60 -7.71
N ARG A 424 -30.33 7.76 -8.98
CA ARG A 424 -31.14 7.30 -10.12
C ARG A 424 -31.32 5.78 -10.11
N GLU A 425 -30.24 5.02 -9.92
CA GLU A 425 -30.30 3.56 -9.82
C GLU A 425 -31.17 3.10 -8.64
N GLY A 426 -31.09 3.81 -7.51
CA GLY A 426 -31.97 3.60 -6.36
C GLY A 426 -33.43 3.86 -6.68
N GLN A 427 -33.74 4.92 -7.45
CA GLN A 427 -35.11 5.29 -7.82
C GLN A 427 -35.71 4.23 -8.75
N GLU A 428 -34.95 3.76 -9.72
CA GLU A 428 -35.34 2.66 -10.61
C GLU A 428 -35.53 1.34 -9.86
N HIS A 429 -34.70 1.05 -8.86
CA HIS A 429 -34.86 -0.13 -8.02
C HIS A 429 -36.14 -0.07 -7.17
N ALA A 430 -36.39 1.07 -6.51
CA ALA A 430 -37.61 1.30 -5.74
C ALA A 430 -38.86 1.23 -6.62
N GLY A 431 -38.80 1.78 -7.84
CA GLY A 431 -39.87 1.68 -8.84
C GLY A 431 -40.19 0.24 -9.22
N ARG A 432 -39.16 -0.57 -9.52
CA ARG A 432 -39.34 -2.01 -9.82
C ARG A 432 -39.96 -2.80 -8.66
N LEU A 433 -39.58 -2.47 -7.42
CA LEU A 433 -40.19 -3.10 -6.23
C LEU A 433 -41.67 -2.71 -6.09
N ALA A 434 -42.02 -1.45 -6.34
CA ALA A 434 -43.41 -0.97 -6.30
C ALA A 434 -44.28 -1.65 -7.38
N GLU A 435 -43.76 -1.80 -8.60
CA GLU A 435 -44.43 -2.52 -9.67
C GLU A 435 -44.66 -3.99 -9.32
N ASN A 436 -43.67 -4.64 -8.68
CA ASN A 436 -43.80 -6.02 -8.21
C ASN A 436 -44.81 -6.16 -7.05
N GLU A 437 -44.83 -5.23 -6.08
CA GLU A 437 -45.86 -5.21 -5.03
C GLU A 437 -47.26 -5.04 -5.64
N ALA A 438 -47.42 -4.15 -6.63
CA ALA A 438 -48.69 -3.96 -7.32
C ALA A 438 -49.13 -5.22 -8.08
N ALA A 439 -48.20 -5.88 -8.79
CA ALA A 439 -48.48 -7.11 -9.53
C ALA A 439 -48.88 -8.27 -8.61
N THR A 440 -48.16 -8.46 -7.49
CA THR A 440 -48.48 -9.48 -6.48
C THR A 440 -49.79 -9.19 -5.77
N THR A 441 -50.09 -7.93 -5.45
CA THR A 441 -51.38 -7.50 -4.88
C THR A 441 -52.53 -7.81 -5.84
N ALA A 442 -52.39 -7.49 -7.13
CA ALA A 442 -53.41 -7.81 -8.15
C ALA A 442 -53.57 -9.32 -8.40
N ALA A 443 -52.51 -10.12 -8.20
CA ALA A 443 -52.62 -11.58 -8.20
C ALA A 443 -53.41 -12.07 -6.98
N LEU A 444 -53.09 -11.59 -5.79
CA LEU A 444 -53.78 -11.93 -4.54
C LEU A 444 -55.27 -11.53 -4.56
N ASP A 445 -55.62 -10.36 -5.09
CA ASP A 445 -57.02 -9.94 -5.24
C ASP A 445 -57.83 -10.89 -6.12
N ARG A 446 -57.22 -11.47 -7.16
CA ARG A 446 -57.85 -12.50 -8.00
C ARG A 446 -57.98 -13.85 -7.31
N LEU A 447 -57.06 -14.18 -6.40
CA LEU A 447 -57.04 -15.47 -5.69
C LEU A 447 -58.01 -15.49 -4.50
N LEU A 448 -58.05 -14.40 -3.73
CA LEU A 448 -58.82 -14.27 -2.50
C LEU A 448 -60.24 -13.72 -2.74
N GLY A 449 -60.48 -13.11 -3.90
CA GLY A 449 -61.77 -12.55 -4.29
C GLY A 449 -62.14 -11.29 -3.50
N PRO A 450 -63.14 -10.52 -3.97
CA PRO A 450 -63.50 -9.22 -3.38
C PRO A 450 -64.15 -9.31 -2.00
N GLU A 451 -64.65 -10.48 -1.57
CA GLU A 451 -65.36 -10.65 -0.30
C GLU A 451 -64.44 -10.82 0.92
N SER A 452 -63.14 -11.06 0.70
CA SER A 452 -62.20 -11.44 1.78
C SER A 452 -61.60 -10.27 2.58
N ASP A 453 -61.78 -9.01 2.13
CA ASP A 453 -61.16 -7.78 2.68
C ASP A 453 -59.73 -7.97 3.23
N TRP A 454 -58.96 -8.82 2.56
CA TRP A 454 -57.72 -9.38 3.12
C TRP A 454 -56.62 -8.31 3.29
N GLN A 455 -56.74 -7.18 2.60
CA GLN A 455 -55.79 -6.08 2.66
C GLN A 455 -55.89 -5.25 3.95
N SER A 456 -57.06 -5.26 4.61
CA SER A 456 -57.30 -4.55 5.87
C SER A 456 -56.94 -5.39 7.09
N LEU A 457 -56.75 -6.70 6.91
CA LEU A 457 -56.42 -7.63 7.98
C LEU A 457 -55.00 -7.36 8.53
N PRO A 458 -54.83 -7.39 9.87
CA PRO A 458 -53.52 -7.27 10.51
C PRO A 458 -52.56 -8.40 10.12
N ASP A 459 -53.10 -9.63 10.01
CA ASP A 459 -52.37 -10.83 9.63
C ASP A 459 -53.21 -11.67 8.65
N PRO A 460 -53.10 -11.39 7.33
CA PRO A 460 -53.83 -12.11 6.30
C PRO A 460 -53.41 -13.59 6.19
N GLU A 461 -52.17 -13.92 6.58
CA GLU A 461 -51.65 -15.28 6.48
C GLU A 461 -52.24 -16.16 7.59
N HIS A 462 -52.31 -15.66 8.83
CA HIS A 462 -53.00 -16.35 9.91
C HIS A 462 -54.49 -16.52 9.62
N TRP A 463 -55.14 -15.48 9.08
CA TRP A 463 -56.53 -15.56 8.66
C TRP A 463 -56.75 -16.68 7.63
N LEU A 464 -55.92 -16.76 6.58
CA LEU A 464 -55.99 -17.82 5.57
C LEU A 464 -55.85 -19.21 6.18
N ARG A 465 -54.80 -19.44 6.99
CA ARG A 465 -54.54 -20.75 7.61
C ARG A 465 -55.68 -21.19 8.52
N SER A 466 -56.25 -20.26 9.32
CA SER A 466 -57.35 -20.57 10.23
C SER A 466 -58.63 -20.98 9.48
N HIS A 467 -58.98 -20.29 8.40
CA HIS A 467 -60.17 -20.60 7.59
C HIS A 467 -59.98 -21.89 6.78
N ALA A 468 -58.80 -22.11 6.22
CA ALA A 468 -58.45 -23.35 5.52
C ALA A 468 -58.49 -24.56 6.46
N ALA A 469 -57.95 -24.43 7.69
CA ALA A 469 -57.98 -25.49 8.69
C ALA A 469 -59.41 -25.82 9.15
N GLN A 470 -60.23 -24.81 9.46
CA GLN A 470 -61.63 -25.01 9.83
C GLN A 470 -62.42 -25.76 8.75
N TRP A 471 -62.20 -25.42 7.47
CA TRP A 471 -62.84 -26.15 6.38
C TRP A 471 -62.36 -27.59 6.27
N ARG A 472 -61.03 -27.83 6.33
CA ARG A 472 -60.45 -29.18 6.30
C ARG A 472 -60.95 -30.06 7.43
N ASP A 473 -60.99 -29.55 8.66
CA ASP A 473 -61.43 -30.30 9.84
C ASP A 473 -62.91 -30.67 9.74
N ASN A 474 -63.77 -29.73 9.33
CA ASN A 474 -65.20 -30.00 9.15
C ASN A 474 -65.48 -30.92 7.96
N ALA A 475 -64.72 -30.82 6.87
CA ALA A 475 -64.82 -31.73 5.73
C ALA A 475 -64.37 -33.15 6.11
N ALA A 476 -63.28 -33.29 6.86
CA ALA A 476 -62.82 -34.58 7.38
C ALA A 476 -63.82 -35.18 8.38
N ALA A 477 -64.43 -34.37 9.24
CA ALA A 477 -65.48 -34.80 10.15
C ALA A 477 -66.75 -35.23 9.38
N ARG A 478 -67.13 -34.50 8.31
CA ARG A 478 -68.24 -34.87 7.42
C ARG A 478 -67.97 -36.23 6.78
N ASP A 479 -66.79 -36.43 6.21
CA ASP A 479 -66.43 -37.66 5.52
C ASP A 479 -66.36 -38.84 6.49
N THR A 480 -65.85 -38.62 7.71
CA THR A 480 -65.87 -39.62 8.80
C THR A 480 -67.30 -39.99 9.20
N ALA A 481 -68.17 -38.99 9.38
CA ALA A 481 -69.59 -39.20 9.68
C ALA A 481 -70.29 -39.94 8.53
N ALA A 482 -69.95 -39.62 7.27
CA ALA A 482 -70.47 -40.31 6.09
C ALA A 482 -70.04 -41.78 6.03
N GLN A 483 -68.78 -42.08 6.37
CA GLN A 483 -68.24 -43.46 6.41
C GLN A 483 -68.84 -44.29 7.54
N ALA A 484 -69.23 -43.67 8.66
CA ALA A 484 -69.89 -44.36 9.76
C ALA A 484 -71.35 -44.70 9.47
N LEU A 485 -72.03 -44.00 8.54
CA LEU A 485 -73.45 -44.21 8.26
C LEU A 485 -73.78 -45.65 7.80
N PRO A 486 -73.08 -46.26 6.82
CA PRO A 486 -73.34 -47.64 6.41
C PRO A 486 -73.24 -48.66 7.56
N GLU A 487 -72.23 -48.53 8.42
CA GLU A 487 -72.05 -49.40 9.59
C GLU A 487 -73.21 -49.26 10.59
N ARG A 488 -73.69 -48.02 10.81
CA ARG A 488 -74.86 -47.76 11.68
C ARG A 488 -76.17 -48.23 11.08
N GLU A 489 -76.33 -48.12 9.75
CA GLU A 489 -77.49 -48.64 9.03
C GLU A 489 -77.54 -50.17 9.09
N GLU A 490 -76.39 -50.84 8.93
CA GLU A 490 -76.28 -52.29 9.06
C GLU A 490 -76.57 -52.74 10.50
N ALA A 491 -76.03 -52.04 11.51
CA ALA A 491 -76.30 -52.32 12.93
C ALA A 491 -77.78 -52.16 13.29
N HIS A 492 -78.45 -51.11 12.80
CA HIS A 492 -79.89 -50.91 13.00
C HIS A 492 -80.71 -52.00 12.29
N ALA A 493 -80.35 -52.36 11.05
CA ALA A 493 -81.01 -53.43 10.31
C ALA A 493 -80.88 -54.79 11.03
N ALA A 494 -79.69 -55.12 11.55
CA ALA A 494 -79.43 -56.33 12.33
C ALA A 494 -80.24 -56.35 13.64
N ALA A 495 -80.26 -55.24 14.39
CA ALA A 495 -81.03 -55.14 15.63
C ALA A 495 -82.55 -55.26 15.37
N ARG A 496 -83.05 -54.65 14.29
CA ARG A 496 -84.45 -54.79 13.86
C ARG A 496 -84.80 -56.22 13.48
N GLN A 497 -83.90 -56.94 12.81
CA GLN A 497 -84.09 -58.35 12.48
C GLN A 497 -84.09 -59.23 13.74
N ALA A 498 -83.16 -58.99 14.68
CA ALA A 498 -83.11 -59.70 15.96
C ALA A 498 -84.38 -59.50 16.80
N LEU A 499 -84.91 -58.28 16.86
CA LEU A 499 -86.19 -57.98 17.51
C LEU A 499 -87.36 -58.70 16.83
N ALA A 500 -87.39 -58.77 15.49
CA ALA A 500 -88.42 -59.49 14.77
C ALA A 500 -88.39 -61.00 15.07
N LEU A 501 -87.20 -61.60 15.17
CA LEU A 501 -87.00 -62.99 15.57
C LEU A 501 -87.44 -63.23 17.02
N ALA A 502 -87.02 -62.38 17.96
CA ALA A 502 -87.41 -62.49 19.37
C ALA A 502 -88.93 -62.36 19.57
N ARG A 503 -89.59 -61.43 18.85
CA ARG A 503 -91.06 -61.32 18.81
C ARG A 503 -91.74 -62.61 18.33
N SER A 504 -91.21 -63.21 17.26
CA SER A 504 -91.76 -64.47 16.74
C SER A 504 -91.59 -65.64 17.71
N ALA A 505 -90.45 -65.72 18.39
CA ALA A 505 -90.17 -66.72 19.41
C ALA A 505 -91.06 -66.56 20.65
N HIS A 506 -91.27 -65.32 21.12
CA HIS A 506 -92.20 -65.04 22.21
C HIS A 506 -93.64 -65.40 21.84
N ALA A 507 -94.10 -65.06 20.63
CA ALA A 507 -95.42 -65.44 20.14
C ALA A 507 -95.61 -66.97 20.08
N ALA A 508 -94.62 -67.72 19.57
CA ALA A 508 -94.65 -69.19 19.52
C ALA A 508 -94.62 -69.84 20.93
N ALA A 509 -93.83 -69.29 21.85
CA ALA A 509 -93.77 -69.76 23.23
C ALA A 509 -95.10 -69.52 23.96
N ARG A 510 -95.75 -68.37 23.70
CA ARG A 510 -97.09 -68.07 24.22
C ARG A 510 -98.15 -69.01 23.67
N GLU A 511 -98.15 -69.28 22.36
CA GLU A 511 -99.08 -70.22 21.74
C GLU A 511 -98.92 -71.65 22.31
N THR A 512 -97.66 -72.10 22.51
CA THR A 512 -97.37 -73.40 23.13
C THR A 512 -97.91 -73.48 24.57
N LEU A 513 -97.74 -72.40 25.35
CA LEU A 513 -98.28 -72.30 26.70
C LEU A 513 -99.81 -72.37 26.70
N ASP A 514 -100.47 -71.66 25.79
CA ASP A 514 -101.93 -71.67 25.64
C ASP A 514 -102.46 -73.07 25.27
N GLN A 515 -101.77 -73.80 24.41
CA GLN A 515 -102.11 -75.20 24.05
C GLN A 515 -101.99 -76.16 25.24
N ILE A 516 -100.93 -76.02 26.06
CA ILE A 516 -100.71 -76.85 27.25
C ILE A 516 -101.75 -76.52 28.33
N LEU A 517 -102.10 -75.25 28.53
CA LEU A 517 -103.17 -74.81 29.44
C LEU A 517 -104.55 -75.35 29.02
N ALA A 518 -104.86 -75.34 27.71
CA ALA A 518 -106.09 -75.95 27.20
C ALA A 518 -106.15 -77.46 27.48
N ARG A 519 -105.04 -78.18 27.29
CA ARG A 519 -104.91 -79.62 27.57
C ARG A 519 -105.01 -79.94 29.07
N GLN A 520 -104.48 -79.07 29.94
CA GLN A 520 -104.63 -79.15 31.39
C GLN A 520 -106.11 -79.10 31.79
N SER A 521 -106.88 -78.15 31.24
CA SER A 521 -108.31 -78.03 31.56
C SER A 521 -109.11 -79.27 31.14
N ALA A 522 -108.84 -79.82 29.96
CA ALA A 522 -109.55 -80.99 29.44
C ALA A 522 -109.31 -82.27 30.26
N LEU A 523 -108.11 -82.46 30.79
CA LEU A 523 -107.77 -83.62 31.65
C LEU A 523 -108.29 -83.46 33.08
N GLN A 524 -108.33 -82.24 33.61
CA GLN A 524 -108.96 -81.95 34.91
C GLN A 524 -110.47 -82.23 34.88
N ASP A 525 -111.15 -81.88 33.79
CA ASP A 525 -112.58 -82.17 33.59
C ASP A 525 -112.88 -83.67 33.42
N ALA A 526 -111.96 -84.44 32.85
CA ALA A 526 -112.07 -85.89 32.73
C ALA A 526 -111.85 -86.60 34.09
N ARG A 527 -110.90 -86.12 34.90
CA ARG A 527 -110.59 -86.68 36.23
C ARG A 527 -111.72 -86.49 37.24
N ALA A 528 -112.44 -85.37 37.14
CA ALA A 528 -113.57 -85.02 38.03
C ALA A 528 -114.76 -86.00 37.95
N LYS A 529 -114.84 -86.84 36.91
CA LYS A 529 -115.94 -87.81 36.70
C LYS A 529 -115.68 -89.19 37.32
N CYS A 530 -114.47 -89.47 37.81
CA CYS A 530 -114.09 -90.75 38.43
C CYS A 530 -113.91 -90.57 39.96
N LEU A 531 -114.46 -91.50 40.76
CA LEU A 531 -114.35 -91.54 42.24
C LEU A 531 -114.93 -90.33 42.98
N GLU A 532 -115.98 -89.68 42.44
CA GLU A 532 -116.65 -88.50 43.05
C GLU A 532 -115.69 -87.37 43.47
N GLY A 533 -114.53 -87.29 42.82
CA GLY A 533 -113.51 -86.28 43.10
C GLY A 533 -112.58 -86.61 44.28
N GLU A 534 -112.61 -87.82 44.85
CA GLU A 534 -111.57 -88.27 45.79
C GLU A 534 -110.34 -88.85 45.05
N PRO A 535 -109.12 -88.30 45.26
CA PRO A 535 -107.89 -88.88 44.73
C PRO A 535 -107.67 -90.34 45.19
N VAL A 536 -107.15 -91.20 44.30
CA VAL A 536 -106.79 -92.60 44.62
C VAL A 536 -105.81 -92.66 45.79
N ALA A 537 -104.91 -91.68 45.82
CA ALA A 537 -103.98 -91.48 46.91
C ALA A 537 -104.65 -91.05 48.22
N THR A 538 -105.80 -90.38 48.27
CA THR A 538 -106.46 -90.02 49.55
C THR A 538 -107.27 -91.15 50.15
N PHE A 539 -107.79 -92.07 49.33
CA PHE A 539 -108.40 -93.32 49.82
C PHE A 539 -107.34 -94.26 50.40
N GLU A 540 -106.18 -94.40 49.73
CA GLU A 540 -105.06 -95.23 50.21
C GLU A 540 -104.20 -94.52 51.28
N ALA A 541 -104.10 -93.18 51.25
CA ALA A 541 -103.35 -92.39 52.23
C ALA A 541 -104.16 -91.96 53.45
N ASN A 542 -105.51 -91.99 53.50
CA ASN A 542 -106.20 -91.90 54.79
C ASN A 542 -105.78 -93.02 55.77
N LEU A 543 -105.32 -94.15 55.21
CA LEU A 543 -104.74 -95.27 55.95
C LEU A 543 -103.23 -95.11 56.27
N ALA A 544 -102.51 -94.24 55.55
CA ALA A 544 -101.04 -94.08 55.65
C ALA A 544 -100.54 -92.67 56.09
N ARG A 545 -101.41 -91.65 56.06
CA ARG A 545 -101.14 -90.21 56.30
C ARG A 545 -101.02 -89.84 57.76
N ALA A 546 -101.71 -90.52 58.68
CA ALA A 546 -101.50 -90.33 60.12
C ALA A 546 -100.06 -90.61 60.57
N ARG A 547 -99.25 -91.28 59.72
CA ARG A 547 -97.90 -91.75 60.06
C ARG A 547 -96.76 -90.88 59.49
N LYS A 548 -97.01 -89.97 58.53
CA LYS A 548 -95.97 -89.23 57.79
C LYS A 548 -96.00 -87.70 57.97
N GLU A 549 -97.06 -87.14 58.57
CA GLU A 549 -97.24 -85.69 58.79
C GLU A 549 -96.33 -85.09 59.88
N ALA A 550 -95.63 -85.91 60.68
CA ALA A 550 -94.73 -85.45 61.74
C ALA A 550 -93.32 -85.04 61.26
N GLU A 551 -92.88 -85.44 60.05
CA GLU A 551 -91.46 -85.33 59.65
C GLU A 551 -91.13 -84.15 58.72
N GLN A 552 -92.11 -83.52 58.04
CA GLN A 552 -91.82 -82.53 56.97
C GLN A 552 -91.84 -81.06 57.42
N ALA A 553 -92.32 -80.74 58.63
CA ALA A 553 -92.38 -79.36 59.12
C ALA A 553 -91.02 -78.77 59.55
N HIS A 554 -89.98 -79.60 59.75
CA HIS A 554 -88.68 -79.15 60.28
C HIS A 554 -87.74 -78.54 59.23
N GLU A 555 -87.83 -78.98 57.97
CA GLU A 555 -86.84 -78.63 56.92
C GLU A 555 -87.10 -77.23 56.29
N ALA A 556 -88.33 -76.73 56.32
CA ALA A 556 -88.72 -75.46 55.70
C ALA A 556 -88.19 -74.22 56.47
N ALA A 557 -87.97 -74.32 57.78
CA ALA A 557 -87.49 -73.20 58.61
C ALA A 557 -86.00 -72.87 58.42
N ARG A 558 -85.20 -73.81 57.87
CA ARG A 558 -83.74 -73.67 57.74
C ARG A 558 -83.32 -72.72 56.60
N LYS A 559 -84.04 -72.74 55.47
CA LYS A 559 -83.67 -72.02 54.24
C LYS A 559 -83.96 -70.51 54.25
N CYS A 560 -84.92 -70.03 55.04
CA CYS A 560 -85.32 -68.62 55.05
C CYS A 560 -84.31 -67.70 55.78
N ARG A 561 -83.44 -68.26 56.63
CA ARG A 561 -82.48 -67.52 57.47
C ARG A 561 -81.18 -67.14 56.73
N GLU A 562 -80.78 -67.91 55.72
CA GLU A 562 -79.49 -67.71 55.02
C GLU A 562 -79.54 -66.54 54.02
N GLY A 563 -80.66 -66.31 53.33
CA GLY A 563 -80.79 -65.21 52.34
C GLY A 563 -80.88 -63.80 52.92
N ALA A 564 -81.25 -63.64 54.20
CA ALA A 564 -81.39 -62.32 54.83
C ALA A 564 -80.05 -61.72 55.30
N LEU A 565 -78.99 -62.53 55.45
CA LEU A 565 -77.68 -62.09 55.95
C LEU A 565 -76.74 -61.58 54.84
N GLU A 566 -76.86 -62.07 53.60
CA GLU A 566 -76.04 -61.63 52.46
C GLU A 566 -76.45 -60.22 51.95
N ALA A 567 -77.75 -59.93 51.90
CA ALA A 567 -78.25 -58.62 51.47
C ALA A 567 -77.83 -57.47 52.41
N ALA A 568 -77.72 -57.75 53.72
CA ALA A 568 -77.31 -56.77 54.72
C ALA A 568 -75.80 -56.45 54.70
N ALA A 569 -74.97 -57.36 54.18
CA ALA A 569 -73.53 -57.16 54.06
C ALA A 569 -73.15 -56.29 52.85
N SER A 570 -73.82 -56.48 51.70
CA SER A 570 -73.61 -55.70 50.48
C SER A 570 -73.94 -54.21 50.66
N ALA A 571 -75.05 -53.90 51.33
CA ALA A 571 -75.49 -52.52 51.54
C ALA A 571 -74.55 -51.71 52.46
N ARG A 572 -73.89 -52.35 53.44
CA ARG A 572 -72.95 -51.66 54.35
C ARG A 572 -71.64 -51.28 53.66
N THR A 573 -71.16 -52.11 52.73
CA THR A 573 -69.92 -51.83 51.99
C THR A 573 -70.11 -50.69 50.99
N ALA A 574 -71.28 -50.60 50.33
CA ALA A 574 -71.61 -49.49 49.44
C ALA A 574 -71.72 -48.15 50.19
N GLN A 575 -72.30 -48.14 51.40
CA GLN A 575 -72.41 -46.94 52.23
C GLN A 575 -71.03 -46.42 52.70
N ALA A 576 -70.10 -47.33 53.05
CA ALA A 576 -68.76 -46.96 53.52
C ALA A 576 -67.89 -46.33 52.41
N ASN A 577 -67.99 -46.83 51.17
CA ASN A 577 -67.24 -46.28 50.04
C ASN A 577 -67.76 -44.88 49.63
N ALA A 578 -69.08 -44.71 49.55
CA ALA A 578 -69.66 -43.40 49.25
C ALA A 578 -69.32 -42.33 50.30
N ALA A 579 -69.28 -42.72 51.59
CA ALA A 579 -68.87 -41.81 52.67
C ALA A 579 -67.38 -41.41 52.57
N SER A 580 -66.51 -42.33 52.17
CA SER A 580 -65.07 -42.07 51.98
C SER A 580 -64.79 -41.13 50.80
N ASP A 581 -65.54 -41.28 49.70
CA ASP A 581 -65.36 -40.45 48.51
C ASP A 581 -65.87 -39.02 48.74
N VAL A 582 -66.98 -38.84 49.47
CA VAL A 582 -67.46 -37.52 49.90
C VAL A 582 -66.44 -36.84 50.82
N GLN A 583 -65.87 -37.57 51.80
CA GLN A 583 -64.90 -36.99 52.73
C GLN A 583 -63.58 -36.57 52.04
N LYS A 584 -63.14 -37.29 51.00
CA LYS A 584 -61.98 -36.90 50.18
C LYS A 584 -62.28 -35.70 49.29
N ALA A 585 -63.47 -35.62 48.72
CA ALA A 585 -63.89 -34.48 47.90
C ALA A 585 -64.04 -33.20 48.75
N GLU A 586 -64.61 -33.30 49.95
CA GLU A 586 -64.71 -32.19 50.90
C GLU A 586 -63.33 -31.73 51.40
N ALA A 587 -62.42 -32.66 51.72
CA ALA A 587 -61.06 -32.33 52.11
C ALA A 587 -60.25 -31.69 50.96
N HIS A 588 -60.46 -32.14 49.72
CA HIS A 588 -59.85 -31.53 48.55
C HIS A 588 -60.40 -30.13 48.29
N ALA A 589 -61.73 -29.96 48.31
CA ALA A 589 -62.37 -28.65 48.16
C ALA A 589 -61.90 -27.66 49.23
N ALA A 590 -61.90 -28.06 50.51
CA ALA A 590 -61.44 -27.21 51.61
C ALA A 590 -59.95 -26.84 51.51
N ARG A 591 -59.10 -27.76 51.02
CA ARG A 591 -57.68 -27.48 50.80
C ARG A 591 -57.48 -26.52 49.62
N THR A 592 -58.19 -26.71 48.52
CA THR A 592 -58.09 -25.85 47.33
C THR A 592 -58.62 -24.45 47.63
N ASP A 593 -59.69 -24.34 48.41
CA ASP A 593 -60.25 -23.07 48.87
C ASP A 593 -59.31 -22.35 49.85
N ALA A 594 -58.69 -23.08 50.79
CA ALA A 594 -57.66 -22.53 51.67
C ALA A 594 -56.40 -22.09 50.91
N ASP A 595 -55.95 -22.88 49.93
CA ASP A 595 -54.78 -22.56 49.09
C ASP A 595 -55.08 -21.34 48.19
N PHE A 596 -56.29 -21.24 47.64
CA PHE A 596 -56.75 -20.09 46.84
C PHE A 596 -56.86 -18.82 47.71
N THR A 597 -57.45 -18.93 48.91
CA THR A 597 -57.58 -17.82 49.85
C THR A 597 -56.21 -17.36 50.38
N ALA A 598 -55.29 -18.29 50.63
CA ALA A 598 -53.92 -17.98 51.03
C ALA A 598 -53.14 -17.28 49.90
N ALA A 599 -53.33 -17.70 48.64
CA ALA A 599 -52.73 -17.05 47.48
C ALA A 599 -53.28 -15.62 47.27
N LEU A 600 -54.59 -15.41 47.43
CA LEU A 600 -55.21 -14.08 47.39
C LEU A 600 -54.66 -13.16 48.50
N ALA A 601 -54.53 -13.68 49.73
CA ALA A 601 -53.99 -12.93 50.86
C ALA A 601 -52.50 -12.58 50.68
N ALA A 602 -51.69 -13.50 50.14
CA ALA A 602 -50.28 -13.27 49.85
C ALA A 602 -50.06 -12.25 48.71
N ALA A 603 -50.97 -12.20 47.74
CA ALA A 603 -50.95 -11.24 46.63
C ALA A 603 -51.66 -9.91 46.96
N HIS A 604 -52.29 -9.78 48.13
CA HIS A 604 -53.14 -8.64 48.51
C HIS A 604 -54.26 -8.32 47.52
N LEU A 605 -54.85 -9.35 46.89
CA LEU A 605 -55.91 -9.21 45.91
C LEU A 605 -57.26 -9.65 46.50
N ALA A 606 -58.35 -8.99 46.11
CA ALA A 606 -59.70 -9.45 46.38
C ALA A 606 -60.19 -10.41 45.28
N GLU A 607 -61.18 -11.25 45.60
CA GLU A 607 -61.77 -12.19 44.63
C GLU A 607 -62.34 -11.47 43.39
N ASP A 608 -62.90 -10.26 43.58
CA ASP A 608 -63.37 -9.38 42.51
C ASP A 608 -62.24 -8.86 41.59
N ASP A 609 -60.99 -8.80 42.06
CA ASP A 609 -59.84 -8.41 41.24
C ASP A 609 -59.46 -9.51 40.25
N VAL A 610 -59.53 -10.77 40.70
CA VAL A 610 -59.26 -11.95 39.87
C VAL A 610 -60.35 -12.17 38.83
N LEU A 611 -61.62 -11.95 39.19
CA LEU A 611 -62.74 -12.00 38.25
C LEU A 611 -62.65 -10.92 37.16
N ARG A 612 -62.25 -9.70 37.52
CA ARG A 612 -62.01 -8.61 36.54
C ARG A 612 -60.82 -8.91 35.62
N ALA A 613 -59.77 -9.53 36.13
CA ALA A 613 -58.62 -9.97 35.35
C ALA A 613 -58.98 -11.12 34.38
N ALA A 614 -59.73 -12.12 34.85
CA ALA A 614 -60.15 -13.27 34.04
C ALA A 614 -61.06 -12.88 32.85
N GLN A 615 -61.90 -11.84 33.02
CA GLN A 615 -62.75 -11.29 31.95
C GLN A 615 -61.96 -10.61 30.81
N ARG A 616 -60.72 -10.16 31.05
CA ARG A 616 -59.86 -9.54 30.01
C ARG A 616 -59.20 -10.55 29.07
N GLY A 617 -59.20 -11.83 29.44
CA GLY A 617 -58.62 -12.93 28.65
C GLY A 617 -57.10 -13.07 28.79
N ALA A 618 -56.60 -14.30 28.63
CA ALA A 618 -55.18 -14.65 28.86
C ALA A 618 -54.20 -13.81 28.04
N ALA A 619 -54.53 -13.49 26.78
CA ALA A 619 -53.68 -12.69 25.90
C ALA A 619 -53.46 -11.24 26.39
N ALA A 620 -54.46 -10.62 27.02
CA ALA A 620 -54.33 -9.26 27.56
C ALA A 620 -53.46 -9.24 28.83
N LEU A 621 -53.55 -10.29 29.65
CA LEU A 621 -52.72 -10.45 30.85
C LEU A 621 -51.26 -10.77 30.50
N ASP A 622 -51.02 -11.57 29.46
CA ASP A 622 -49.67 -11.86 28.97
C ASP A 622 -49.00 -10.61 28.37
N ALA A 623 -49.75 -9.80 27.62
CA ALA A 623 -49.26 -8.53 27.08
C ALA A 623 -48.94 -7.50 28.18
N GLU A 624 -49.78 -7.41 29.22
CA GLU A 624 -49.54 -6.53 30.37
C GLU A 624 -48.37 -7.02 31.23
N ALA A 625 -48.20 -8.33 31.40
CA ALA A 625 -47.02 -8.92 32.05
C ALA A 625 -45.73 -8.63 31.27
N GLU A 626 -45.76 -8.69 29.94
CA GLU A 626 -44.60 -8.36 29.11
C GLU A 626 -44.25 -6.87 29.17
N ALA A 627 -45.26 -6.00 29.15
CA ALA A 627 -45.06 -4.56 29.33
C ALA A 627 -44.47 -4.24 30.71
N LEU A 628 -44.94 -4.89 31.78
CA LEU A 628 -44.40 -4.73 33.13
C LEU A 628 -42.96 -5.25 33.25
N ARG A 629 -42.61 -6.37 32.58
CA ARG A 629 -41.23 -6.87 32.51
C ARG A 629 -40.31 -5.89 31.78
N SER A 630 -40.77 -5.31 30.67
CA SER A 630 -40.03 -4.29 29.93
C SER A 630 -39.77 -3.04 30.77
N ILE A 631 -40.78 -2.55 31.48
CA ILE A 631 -40.66 -1.40 32.38
C ILE A 631 -39.72 -1.70 33.56
N ALA A 632 -39.82 -2.90 34.15
CA ALA A 632 -38.93 -3.32 35.24
C ALA A 632 -37.46 -3.37 34.79
N SER A 633 -37.18 -3.91 33.61
CA SER A 633 -35.83 -3.92 33.03
C SER A 633 -35.31 -2.51 32.74
N ALA A 634 -36.16 -1.63 32.20
CA ALA A 634 -35.79 -0.23 31.95
C ALA A 634 -35.51 0.53 33.26
N LEU A 635 -36.27 0.26 34.32
CA LEU A 635 -36.04 0.84 35.65
C LEU A 635 -34.71 0.38 36.25
N GLU A 636 -34.39 -0.91 36.14
CA GLU A 636 -33.14 -1.47 36.65
C GLU A 636 -31.92 -0.87 35.91
N GLN A 637 -32.01 -0.70 34.59
CA GLN A 637 -31.01 0.00 33.78
C GLN A 637 -30.87 1.47 34.20
N ALA A 638 -31.98 2.19 34.39
CA ALA A 638 -31.96 3.59 34.82
C ALA A 638 -31.37 3.76 36.23
N GLN A 639 -31.65 2.82 37.15
CA GLN A 639 -31.08 2.80 38.50
C GLN A 639 -29.58 2.51 38.49
N ALA A 640 -29.10 1.61 37.64
CA ALA A 640 -27.67 1.35 37.46
C ALA A 640 -26.94 2.60 36.93
N VAL A 641 -27.52 3.29 35.94
CA VAL A 641 -26.99 4.56 35.41
C VAL A 641 -26.98 5.64 36.49
N LEU A 642 -28.05 5.78 37.27
CA LEU A 642 -28.13 6.76 38.36
C LEU A 642 -27.08 6.48 39.46
N ALA A 643 -26.88 5.21 39.82
CA ALA A 643 -25.89 4.79 40.80
C ALA A 643 -24.46 5.12 40.31
N GLN A 644 -24.18 4.84 39.04
CA GLN A 644 -22.89 5.19 38.44
C GLN A 644 -22.67 6.70 38.39
N ARG A 645 -23.67 7.49 37.99
CA ARG A 645 -23.55 8.96 37.96
C ARG A 645 -23.42 9.59 39.35
N ARG A 646 -24.01 8.99 40.38
CA ARG A 646 -23.79 9.41 41.77
C ARG A 646 -22.38 9.07 42.24
N ALA A 647 -21.85 7.89 41.91
CA ALA A 647 -20.47 7.55 42.22
C ALA A 647 -19.47 8.48 41.49
N ASP A 648 -19.74 8.83 40.23
CA ASP A 648 -18.95 9.82 39.49
C ASP A 648 -18.98 11.20 40.18
N LEU A 649 -20.17 11.65 40.63
CA LEU A 649 -20.35 12.92 41.34
C LEU A 649 -19.65 12.90 42.71
N ASP A 650 -19.80 11.85 43.49
CA ASP A 650 -19.16 11.69 44.80
C ASP A 650 -17.63 11.66 44.66
N SER A 651 -17.10 11.03 43.60
CA SER A 651 -15.66 11.04 43.30
C SER A 651 -15.17 12.45 42.96
N HIS A 652 -15.90 13.18 42.12
CA HIS A 652 -15.58 14.56 41.75
C HIS A 652 -15.68 15.52 42.96
N GLU A 653 -16.70 15.36 43.81
CA GLU A 653 -16.85 16.14 45.04
C GLU A 653 -15.77 15.81 46.07
N ALA A 654 -15.35 14.54 46.19
CA ALA A 654 -14.24 14.13 47.05
C ALA A 654 -12.87 14.63 46.56
N GLU A 655 -12.64 14.70 45.24
CA GLU A 655 -11.44 15.31 44.64
C GLU A 655 -11.36 16.82 44.87
N HIS A 656 -12.50 17.49 45.09
CA HIS A 656 -12.58 18.94 45.29
C HIS A 656 -12.89 19.38 46.74
N ALA A 657 -13.21 18.45 47.65
CA ALA A 657 -13.43 18.72 49.06
C ALA A 657 -12.08 18.87 49.81
N GLY A 658 -11.38 19.97 49.59
CA GLY A 658 -10.18 20.29 50.36
C GLY A 658 -9.16 21.23 49.73
N THR A 659 -9.38 21.70 48.49
CA THR A 659 -8.49 22.71 47.91
C THR A 659 -8.91 24.10 48.38
N GLU A 660 -8.34 24.52 49.52
CA GLU A 660 -8.05 25.94 49.71
C GLU A 660 -7.36 26.41 48.44
N THR A 661 -7.91 27.45 47.79
CA THR A 661 -7.27 28.10 46.64
C THR A 661 -5.80 28.36 46.99
N PRO A 662 -4.83 27.76 46.29
CA PRO A 662 -3.42 27.98 46.60
C PRO A 662 -3.09 29.47 46.52
N ALA A 663 -2.21 29.93 47.40
CA ALA A 663 -1.82 31.33 47.45
C ALA A 663 -1.26 31.78 46.06
N PRO A 664 -1.39 33.06 45.67
CA PRO A 664 -0.96 33.54 44.35
C PRO A 664 0.48 33.16 43.98
N GLU A 665 1.37 33.06 44.96
CA GLU A 665 2.77 32.64 44.80
C GLU A 665 2.91 31.16 44.39
N GLU A 666 2.09 30.26 44.93
CA GLU A 666 2.07 28.84 44.51
C GLU A 666 1.49 28.67 43.09
N LEU A 667 0.54 29.51 42.70
CA LEU A 667 0.00 29.54 41.34
C LEU A 667 1.02 30.08 40.33
N GLU A 668 1.82 31.08 40.71
CA GLU A 668 2.91 31.58 39.87
C GLU A 668 4.01 30.53 39.66
N ASP A 669 4.39 29.81 40.71
CA ASP A 669 5.34 28.69 40.62
C ASP A 669 4.77 27.54 39.76
N GLN A 670 3.49 27.19 39.93
CA GLN A 670 2.85 26.17 39.10
C GLN A 670 2.73 26.60 37.62
N VAL A 671 2.47 27.88 37.35
CA VAL A 671 2.46 28.42 35.98
C VAL A 671 3.87 28.44 35.38
N ALA A 672 4.91 28.75 36.17
CA ALA A 672 6.29 28.69 35.71
C ALA A 672 6.72 27.25 35.37
N ILE A 673 6.36 26.28 36.23
CA ILE A 673 6.59 24.85 35.99
C ILE A 673 5.81 24.39 34.75
N ALA A 674 4.56 24.79 34.60
CA ALA A 674 3.74 24.44 33.45
C ALA A 674 4.30 25.04 32.15
N LYS A 675 4.78 26.30 32.17
CA LYS A 675 5.44 26.94 31.02
C LYS A 675 6.73 26.22 30.62
N ALA A 676 7.57 25.87 31.59
CA ALA A 676 8.77 25.07 31.33
C ALA A 676 8.42 23.68 30.78
N GLY A 677 7.33 23.08 31.26
CA GLY A 677 6.76 21.84 30.73
C GLY A 677 6.30 21.97 29.27
N VAL A 678 5.64 23.07 28.92
CA VAL A 678 5.20 23.37 27.54
C VAL A 678 6.40 23.60 26.60
N GLU A 679 7.43 24.33 27.04
CA GLU A 679 8.65 24.53 26.25
C GLU A 679 9.40 23.22 26.00
N THR A 680 9.50 22.38 27.03
CA THR A 680 10.10 21.04 26.90
C THR A 680 9.27 20.15 25.96
N ALA A 681 7.94 20.20 26.06
CA ALA A 681 7.04 19.45 25.18
C ALA A 681 7.10 19.93 23.72
N ASN A 682 7.18 21.25 23.49
CA ASN A 682 7.35 21.84 22.16
C ASN A 682 8.69 21.44 21.55
N THR A 683 9.78 21.46 22.32
CA THR A 683 11.10 21.02 21.86
C THR A 683 11.08 19.55 21.44
N ARG A 684 10.48 18.67 22.26
CA ARG A 684 10.30 17.25 21.93
C ARG A 684 9.42 17.03 20.70
N ARG A 685 8.35 17.82 20.55
CA ARG A 685 7.48 17.79 19.36
C ARG A 685 8.28 18.16 18.12
N ASP A 686 9.10 19.20 18.19
CA ASP A 686 9.87 19.69 17.05
C ASP A 686 10.99 18.71 16.66
N GLU A 687 11.66 18.10 17.64
CA GLU A 687 12.59 16.98 17.42
C GLU A 687 11.89 15.79 16.74
N ALA A 688 10.74 15.35 17.27
CA ALA A 688 9.96 14.26 16.69
C ALA A 688 9.47 14.59 15.27
N ARG A 689 9.07 15.84 15.02
CA ARG A 689 8.67 16.32 13.70
C ARG A 689 9.82 16.27 12.71
N LEU A 690 11.04 16.61 13.14
CA LEU A 690 12.22 16.58 12.29
C LEU A 690 12.62 15.15 11.92
N VAL A 691 12.48 14.21 12.86
CA VAL A 691 12.63 12.77 12.62
C VAL A 691 11.60 12.26 11.62
N LEU A 692 10.32 12.65 11.76
CA LEU A 692 9.26 12.26 10.82
C LEU A 692 9.53 12.77 9.39
N ILE A 693 9.96 14.04 9.25
CA ILE A 693 10.33 14.60 7.93
C ILE A 693 11.49 13.81 7.30
N GLN A 694 12.48 13.40 8.10
CA GLN A 694 13.59 12.57 7.61
C GLN A 694 13.12 11.16 7.23
N ASP A 695 12.25 10.53 8.03
CA ASP A 695 11.67 9.21 7.74
C ASP A 695 10.84 9.23 6.46
N ASP A 696 9.98 10.25 6.29
CA ASP A 696 9.18 10.43 5.07
C ASP A 696 10.06 10.60 3.83
N LYS A 697 11.18 11.32 3.95
CA LYS A 697 12.16 11.46 2.87
C LYS A 697 12.81 10.12 2.53
N VAL A 698 13.21 9.33 3.52
CA VAL A 698 13.83 8.01 3.33
C VAL A 698 12.81 7.03 2.73
N ARG A 699 11.56 7.07 3.19
CA ARG A 699 10.45 6.25 2.65
C ARG A 699 10.22 6.55 1.18
N LYS A 700 10.14 7.83 0.80
CA LYS A 700 9.98 8.24 -0.61
C LYS A 700 11.16 7.79 -1.47
N GLN A 701 12.39 7.99 -1.00
CA GLN A 701 13.59 7.51 -1.70
C GLN A 701 13.61 5.98 -1.86
N THR A 702 13.16 5.25 -0.84
CA THR A 702 13.07 3.78 -0.87
C THR A 702 12.00 3.29 -1.84
N GLU A 703 10.86 3.99 -1.91
CA GLU A 703 9.80 3.72 -2.87
C GLU A 703 10.29 3.94 -4.31
N ASP A 704 10.94 5.06 -4.58
CA ASP A 704 11.53 5.36 -5.90
C ASP A 704 12.56 4.30 -6.31
N LEU A 705 13.48 3.92 -5.41
CA LEU A 705 14.47 2.87 -5.65
C LEU A 705 13.83 1.49 -5.90
N ARG A 706 12.75 1.15 -5.19
CA ARG A 706 12.02 -0.10 -5.42
C ARG A 706 11.34 -0.12 -6.78
N ARG A 707 10.77 1.02 -7.20
CA ARG A 707 10.20 1.16 -8.55
C ARG A 707 11.29 0.98 -9.61
N GLU A 708 12.42 1.67 -9.47
CA GLU A 708 13.57 1.52 -10.38
C GLU A 708 14.08 0.07 -10.44
N LEU A 709 14.21 -0.60 -9.29
CA LEU A 709 14.62 -2.00 -9.22
C LEU A 709 13.61 -2.91 -9.92
N SER A 710 12.32 -2.70 -9.70
CA SER A 710 11.25 -3.48 -10.35
C SER A 710 11.29 -3.32 -11.87
N GLU A 711 11.43 -2.10 -12.37
CA GLU A 711 11.56 -1.82 -13.80
C GLU A 711 12.84 -2.44 -14.39
N ALA A 712 13.97 -2.33 -13.67
CA ALA A 712 15.24 -2.92 -14.10
C ALA A 712 15.17 -4.45 -14.09
N SER A 713 14.56 -5.07 -13.08
CA SER A 713 14.36 -6.53 -13.01
C SER A 713 13.43 -7.03 -14.10
N ALA A 714 12.34 -6.31 -14.40
CA ALA A 714 11.44 -6.68 -15.50
C ALA A 714 12.14 -6.63 -16.86
N LYS A 715 12.98 -5.60 -17.08
CA LYS A 715 13.85 -5.53 -18.28
C LYS A 715 14.86 -6.68 -18.30
N ALA A 716 15.49 -6.98 -17.17
CA ALA A 716 16.48 -8.05 -17.06
C ALA A 716 15.87 -9.45 -17.29
N ASP A 717 14.64 -9.71 -16.84
CA ASP A 717 13.97 -11.01 -17.01
C ASP A 717 13.87 -11.41 -18.49
N VAL A 718 13.55 -10.45 -19.37
CA VAL A 718 13.53 -10.68 -20.82
C VAL A 718 14.90 -11.12 -21.34
N TRP A 719 15.97 -10.43 -20.92
CA TRP A 719 17.34 -10.76 -21.32
C TRP A 719 17.83 -12.08 -20.73
N LEU A 720 17.42 -12.41 -19.50
CA LEU A 720 17.76 -13.68 -18.85
C LEU A 720 17.07 -14.85 -19.54
N ARG A 721 15.78 -14.73 -19.86
CA ARG A 721 15.06 -15.74 -20.67
C ARG A 721 15.68 -15.91 -22.05
N LEU A 722 16.05 -14.80 -22.70
CA LEU A 722 16.73 -14.83 -24.00
C LEU A 722 18.09 -15.54 -23.89
N ARG A 723 18.83 -15.27 -22.81
CA ARG A 723 20.11 -15.93 -22.53
C ARG A 723 19.92 -17.44 -22.32
N ASP A 724 18.86 -17.86 -21.66
CA ASP A 724 18.63 -19.29 -21.42
C ASP A 724 18.31 -20.06 -22.72
N VAL A 725 17.71 -19.39 -23.72
CA VAL A 725 17.37 -20.00 -25.02
C VAL A 725 18.52 -19.93 -26.03
N MET A 726 19.24 -18.81 -26.12
CA MET A 726 20.24 -18.56 -27.18
C MET A 726 21.58 -18.02 -26.67
N GLY A 727 21.69 -17.79 -25.37
CA GLY A 727 22.79 -17.07 -24.76
C GLY A 727 24.02 -17.91 -24.53
N SER A 728 25.05 -17.63 -25.32
CA SER A 728 26.43 -17.84 -24.91
C SER A 728 27.29 -16.68 -25.40
N ALA A 729 28.27 -16.26 -24.61
CA ALA A 729 29.11 -15.10 -24.92
C ALA A 729 29.92 -15.28 -26.22
N ASP A 730 30.19 -16.53 -26.60
CA ASP A 730 30.87 -16.94 -27.83
C ASP A 730 29.91 -17.24 -29.00
N GLY A 731 28.59 -17.12 -28.79
CA GLY A 731 27.55 -17.47 -29.75
C GLY A 731 27.46 -18.95 -30.11
N LYS A 732 28.15 -19.83 -29.37
CA LYS A 732 28.17 -21.28 -29.57
C LYS A 732 26.77 -21.89 -29.55
N VAL A 733 25.92 -21.56 -28.58
CA VAL A 733 24.58 -22.16 -28.44
C VAL A 733 23.73 -21.93 -29.69
N MET A 734 23.60 -20.67 -30.11
CA MET A 734 22.85 -20.30 -31.32
C MET A 734 23.47 -20.89 -32.60
N ARG A 735 24.80 -20.87 -32.70
CA ARG A 735 25.53 -21.42 -33.86
C ARG A 735 25.29 -22.91 -34.00
N THR A 736 25.38 -23.66 -32.90
CA THR A 736 25.18 -25.10 -32.88
C THR A 736 23.73 -25.45 -33.22
N PHE A 737 22.74 -24.71 -32.69
CA PHE A 737 21.33 -24.85 -33.09
C PHE A 737 21.10 -24.62 -34.59
N ALA A 738 21.63 -23.52 -35.14
CA ALA A 738 21.51 -23.21 -36.57
C ALA A 738 22.25 -24.22 -37.47
N GLN A 739 23.38 -24.75 -37.00
CA GLN A 739 24.11 -25.83 -37.66
C GLN A 739 23.31 -27.14 -37.65
N GLY A 740 22.64 -27.48 -36.53
CA GLY A 740 21.73 -28.61 -36.44
C GLY A 740 20.62 -28.55 -37.49
N LEU A 741 19.97 -27.39 -37.66
CA LEU A 741 18.96 -27.18 -38.71
C LEU A 741 19.52 -27.32 -40.14
N THR A 742 20.78 -26.90 -40.34
CA THR A 742 21.45 -27.06 -41.63
C THR A 742 21.80 -28.52 -41.90
N LEU A 743 22.22 -29.25 -40.86
CA LEU A 743 22.51 -30.67 -40.94
C LEU A 743 21.24 -31.46 -41.26
N ASP A 744 20.10 -31.15 -40.63
CA ASP A 744 18.83 -31.83 -40.91
C ASP A 744 18.46 -31.74 -42.41
N ARG A 745 18.61 -30.55 -43.01
CA ARG A 745 18.40 -30.37 -44.46
C ARG A 745 19.41 -31.12 -45.31
N LEU A 746 20.67 -31.17 -44.89
CA LEU A 746 21.69 -31.95 -45.58
C LEU A 746 21.35 -33.45 -45.56
N LEU A 747 20.90 -33.96 -44.41
CA LEU A 747 20.50 -35.36 -44.24
C LEU A 747 19.27 -35.69 -45.09
N GLU A 748 18.30 -34.78 -45.23
CA GLU A 748 17.15 -34.93 -46.13
C GLU A 748 17.58 -35.13 -47.60
N HIS A 749 18.45 -34.26 -48.11
CA HIS A 749 19.00 -34.39 -49.47
C HIS A 749 19.84 -35.67 -49.61
N ALA A 750 20.68 -35.97 -48.61
CA ALA A 750 21.50 -37.17 -48.61
C ALA A 750 20.65 -38.45 -48.58
N ASN A 751 19.56 -38.50 -47.82
CA ASN A 751 18.65 -39.64 -47.74
C ASN A 751 17.90 -39.87 -49.03
N THR A 752 17.53 -38.80 -49.74
CA THR A 752 16.93 -38.91 -51.08
C THR A 752 17.86 -39.69 -52.03
N ARG A 753 19.15 -39.34 -52.03
CA ARG A 753 20.17 -40.03 -52.85
C ARG A 753 20.55 -41.40 -52.31
N LEU A 754 20.60 -41.54 -50.99
CA LEU A 754 20.90 -42.82 -50.34
C LEU A 754 19.78 -43.84 -50.61
N ALA A 755 18.52 -43.41 -50.69
CA ALA A 755 17.41 -44.28 -51.05
C ALA A 755 17.54 -44.81 -52.49
N GLU A 756 18.07 -44.02 -53.41
CA GLU A 756 18.36 -44.45 -54.79
C GLU A 756 19.58 -45.40 -54.86
N LEU A 757 20.61 -45.17 -54.03
CA LEU A 757 21.82 -46.00 -53.96
C LEU A 757 21.62 -47.33 -53.22
N LYS A 758 21.00 -47.27 -52.03
CA LYS A 758 20.81 -48.40 -51.13
C LYS A 758 19.64 -48.11 -50.17
N PRO A 759 18.39 -48.49 -50.54
CA PRO A 759 17.16 -48.21 -49.77
C PRO A 759 17.16 -48.72 -48.32
N ARG A 760 18.04 -49.67 -47.99
CA ARG A 760 18.21 -50.25 -46.66
C ARG A 760 18.60 -49.22 -45.60
N TYR A 761 19.34 -48.17 -45.97
CA TYR A 761 19.91 -47.23 -45.00
C TYR A 761 19.29 -45.84 -45.10
N GLU A 762 19.02 -45.26 -43.94
CA GLU A 762 18.60 -43.86 -43.80
C GLU A 762 19.49 -43.16 -42.76
N LEU A 763 19.80 -41.89 -42.96
CA LEU A 763 20.63 -41.08 -42.08
C LEU A 763 19.76 -40.19 -41.18
N GLU A 764 20.07 -40.16 -39.90
CA GLU A 764 19.42 -39.27 -38.94
C GLU A 764 20.42 -38.55 -38.05
N ARG A 765 19.98 -37.46 -37.42
CA ARG A 765 20.78 -36.74 -36.43
C ARG A 765 20.73 -37.46 -35.09
N GLY A 766 21.90 -37.79 -34.54
CA GLY A 766 22.02 -38.50 -33.28
C GLY A 766 21.58 -37.66 -32.07
N GLN A 767 20.98 -38.32 -31.08
CA GLN A 767 20.60 -37.67 -29.83
C GLN A 767 21.83 -37.45 -28.92
N GLY A 768 22.00 -36.22 -28.40
CA GLY A 768 23.10 -35.87 -27.47
C GLY A 768 24.29 -35.13 -28.08
N GLY A 769 24.22 -34.74 -29.36
CA GLY A 769 25.17 -33.83 -29.97
C GLY A 769 24.65 -33.31 -31.31
N ASP A 770 24.44 -32.00 -31.41
CA ASP A 770 23.73 -31.33 -32.53
C ASP A 770 24.38 -31.51 -33.92
N MET A 771 25.53 -32.19 -34.01
CA MET A 771 26.27 -32.45 -35.25
C MET A 771 26.67 -33.93 -35.44
N LEU A 772 26.00 -34.87 -34.76
CA LEU A 772 26.26 -36.30 -34.90
C LEU A 772 25.33 -36.92 -35.94
N ILE A 773 25.86 -37.75 -36.85
CA ILE A 773 25.09 -38.49 -37.84
C ILE A 773 25.05 -39.97 -37.44
N GLN A 774 23.86 -40.55 -37.46
CA GLN A 774 23.59 -41.96 -37.20
C GLN A 774 22.88 -42.58 -38.41
N VAL A 775 22.91 -43.91 -38.50
CA VAL A 775 22.33 -44.66 -39.61
C VAL A 775 21.26 -45.60 -39.07
N ILE A 776 20.09 -45.54 -39.68
CA ILE A 776 18.96 -46.43 -39.46
C ILE A 776 19.07 -47.57 -40.46
N ASP A 777 19.10 -48.81 -39.97
CA ASP A 777 19.09 -50.04 -40.78
C ASP A 777 17.65 -50.57 -40.88
N ASN A 778 16.98 -50.29 -42.00
CA ASN A 778 15.57 -50.61 -42.21
C ASN A 778 15.31 -52.12 -42.33
N ASP A 779 16.27 -52.88 -42.87
CA ASP A 779 16.17 -54.34 -42.96
C ASP A 779 16.29 -55.03 -41.59
N MET A 780 16.83 -54.31 -40.60
CA MET A 780 16.97 -54.75 -39.21
C MET A 780 15.91 -54.11 -38.29
N GLY A 781 14.73 -53.82 -38.84
CA GLY A 781 13.59 -53.29 -38.07
C GLY A 781 13.78 -51.85 -37.59
N GLY A 782 14.57 -51.04 -38.29
CA GLY A 782 14.82 -49.63 -37.95
C GLY A 782 15.88 -49.43 -36.86
N GLN A 783 16.85 -50.35 -36.76
CA GLN A 783 17.88 -50.25 -35.73
C GLN A 783 18.84 -49.09 -36.02
N VAL A 784 19.02 -48.20 -35.04
CA VAL A 784 19.96 -47.07 -35.11
C VAL A 784 21.39 -47.52 -34.76
N ARG A 785 22.34 -47.24 -35.64
CA ARG A 785 23.75 -47.61 -35.49
C ARG A 785 24.66 -46.42 -35.82
N GLY A 786 25.83 -46.39 -35.20
CA GLY A 786 26.89 -45.44 -35.57
C GLY A 786 27.54 -45.81 -36.91
N LEU A 787 27.98 -44.80 -37.66
CA LEU A 787 28.65 -44.93 -38.97
C LEU A 787 29.88 -45.85 -38.97
N HIS A 788 30.51 -46.06 -37.82
CA HIS A 788 31.69 -46.91 -37.67
C HIS A 788 31.38 -48.41 -37.82
N ASN A 789 30.12 -48.83 -37.69
CA ASN A 789 29.68 -50.22 -37.77
C ASN A 789 29.25 -50.67 -39.18
N LEU A 790 29.41 -49.81 -40.18
CA LEU A 790 29.10 -50.11 -41.59
C LEU A 790 30.30 -50.73 -42.31
N SER A 791 30.04 -51.59 -43.29
CA SER A 791 31.10 -52.17 -44.14
C SER A 791 31.78 -51.12 -45.01
N GLY A 792 32.97 -51.41 -45.55
CA GLY A 792 33.73 -50.47 -46.38
C GLY A 792 32.96 -49.90 -47.57
N GLY A 793 32.22 -50.75 -48.30
CA GLY A 793 31.37 -50.32 -49.41
C GLY A 793 30.15 -49.52 -48.96
N GLU A 794 29.55 -49.85 -47.81
CA GLU A 794 28.38 -49.11 -47.28
C GLU A 794 28.75 -47.73 -46.76
N ARG A 795 29.90 -47.62 -46.10
CA ARG A 795 30.47 -46.33 -45.70
C ARG A 795 30.73 -45.45 -46.91
N PHE A 796 31.21 -46.04 -48.00
CA PHE A 796 31.43 -45.32 -49.25
C PHE A 796 30.11 -44.78 -49.82
N LEU A 797 29.05 -45.60 -49.93
CA LEU A 797 27.74 -45.16 -50.41
C LEU A 797 27.12 -44.06 -49.53
N VAL A 798 27.24 -44.16 -48.21
CA VAL A 798 26.78 -43.12 -47.27
C VAL A 798 27.57 -41.83 -47.47
N SER A 799 28.90 -41.91 -47.62
CA SER A 799 29.75 -40.74 -47.88
C SER A 799 29.45 -40.09 -49.23
N LEU A 800 29.16 -40.91 -50.25
CA LEU A 800 28.74 -40.46 -51.57
C LEU A 800 27.40 -39.74 -51.48
N ALA A 801 26.39 -40.35 -50.85
CA ALA A 801 25.08 -39.73 -50.66
C ALA A 801 25.16 -38.39 -49.92
N LEU A 802 26.00 -38.28 -48.89
CA LEU A 802 26.27 -37.01 -48.18
C LEU A 802 26.97 -35.98 -49.07
N ALA A 803 27.97 -36.39 -49.86
CA ALA A 803 28.66 -35.50 -50.79
C ALA A 803 27.71 -34.97 -51.87
N LEU A 804 26.82 -35.82 -52.38
CA LEU A 804 25.79 -35.45 -53.34
C LEU A 804 24.74 -34.52 -52.71
N GLY A 805 24.26 -34.85 -51.51
CA GLY A 805 23.33 -34.00 -50.77
C GLY A 805 23.92 -32.62 -50.43
N LEU A 806 25.22 -32.55 -50.14
CA LEU A 806 25.93 -31.29 -49.94
C LEU A 806 26.02 -30.49 -51.24
N ALA A 807 26.34 -31.15 -52.35
CA ALA A 807 26.41 -30.54 -53.66
C ALA A 807 25.05 -29.94 -54.06
N GLU A 808 23.94 -30.59 -53.75
CA GLU A 808 22.59 -30.06 -53.96
C GLU A 808 22.25 -28.89 -53.04
N MET A 809 22.48 -29.03 -51.73
CA MET A 809 22.20 -27.97 -50.74
C MET A 809 22.98 -26.67 -51.05
N SER A 810 24.19 -26.80 -51.62
CA SER A 810 25.03 -25.65 -52.01
C SER A 810 24.38 -24.77 -53.10
N THR A 811 23.60 -25.39 -54.00
CA THR A 811 22.98 -24.71 -55.15
C THR A 811 21.87 -23.75 -54.71
N THR A 812 21.14 -24.09 -53.64
CA THR A 812 20.07 -23.29 -53.05
C THR A 812 20.58 -22.07 -52.28
N ARG A 813 21.84 -22.09 -51.79
CA ARG A 813 22.45 -21.00 -51.00
C ARG A 813 23.38 -20.09 -51.82
N GLY A 814 23.42 -20.22 -53.14
CA GLY A 814 24.20 -19.35 -54.04
C GLY A 814 25.70 -19.68 -54.15
N VAL A 815 26.19 -20.73 -53.46
CA VAL A 815 27.56 -21.25 -53.59
C VAL A 815 27.51 -22.51 -54.44
N LYS A 816 27.75 -22.40 -55.75
CA LYS A 816 27.70 -23.58 -56.64
C LYS A 816 28.96 -24.42 -56.49
N ILE A 817 28.83 -25.64 -55.98
CA ILE A 817 29.85 -26.68 -56.15
C ILE A 817 29.70 -27.26 -57.56
N GLU A 818 30.51 -26.78 -58.50
CA GLU A 818 30.44 -27.11 -59.94
C GLU A 818 31.22 -28.36 -60.33
N SER A 819 32.11 -28.85 -59.47
CA SER A 819 32.98 -30.00 -59.74
C SER A 819 33.11 -30.90 -58.52
N LEU A 820 32.99 -32.21 -58.73
CA LEU A 820 33.13 -33.24 -57.71
C LEU A 820 34.19 -34.25 -58.18
N PHE A 821 35.23 -34.47 -57.39
CA PHE A 821 36.23 -35.51 -57.64
C PHE A 821 36.06 -36.63 -56.62
N ILE A 822 35.90 -37.85 -57.11
CA ILE A 822 35.77 -39.06 -56.30
C ILE A 822 37.02 -39.90 -56.54
N ASP A 823 37.81 -40.09 -55.49
CA ASP A 823 39.06 -40.83 -55.54
C ASP A 823 38.92 -42.20 -54.87
N GLU A 824 38.95 -43.25 -55.68
CA GLU A 824 38.80 -44.64 -55.29
C GLU A 824 37.51 -44.95 -54.49
N GLY A 825 37.35 -46.17 -53.97
CA GLY A 825 36.17 -46.59 -53.18
C GLY A 825 35.09 -47.36 -53.95
N PHE A 826 35.11 -47.32 -55.29
CA PHE A 826 34.23 -48.14 -56.13
C PHE A 826 34.58 -49.64 -56.11
N GLY A 827 35.82 -50.01 -55.82
CA GLY A 827 36.26 -51.42 -55.77
C GLY A 827 35.75 -52.22 -54.57
N ALA A 828 35.18 -51.55 -53.56
CA ALA A 828 34.56 -52.19 -52.41
C ALA A 828 33.03 -52.38 -52.59
N LEU A 829 32.47 -51.95 -53.72
CA LEU A 829 31.06 -52.11 -54.05
C LEU A 829 30.81 -53.42 -54.79
N ASP A 830 29.66 -54.04 -54.52
CA ASP A 830 29.19 -55.12 -55.38
C ASP A 830 28.75 -54.57 -56.76
N PRO A 831 28.73 -55.40 -57.81
CA PRO A 831 28.41 -54.95 -59.18
C PRO A 831 27.06 -54.24 -59.33
N VAL A 832 26.06 -54.58 -58.50
CA VAL A 832 24.73 -53.96 -58.53
C VAL A 832 24.79 -52.54 -57.94
N SER A 833 25.40 -52.41 -56.76
CA SER A 833 25.62 -51.11 -56.10
C SER A 833 26.50 -50.19 -56.94
N LEU A 834 27.53 -50.73 -57.61
CA LEU A 834 28.39 -49.98 -58.53
C LEU A 834 27.59 -49.43 -59.72
N GLY A 835 26.71 -50.25 -60.29
CA GLY A 835 25.85 -49.85 -61.41
C GLY A 835 24.90 -48.70 -61.06
N GLN A 836 24.31 -48.75 -59.85
CA GLN A 836 23.42 -47.72 -59.32
C GLN A 836 24.16 -46.42 -59.00
N ALA A 837 25.34 -46.51 -58.38
CA ALA A 837 26.18 -45.35 -58.11
C ALA A 837 26.56 -44.62 -59.41
N LEU A 838 26.92 -45.36 -60.46
CA LEU A 838 27.22 -44.77 -61.76
C LEU A 838 26.03 -44.07 -62.41
N ALA A 839 24.85 -44.69 -62.38
CA ALA A 839 23.64 -44.09 -62.93
C ALA A 839 23.30 -42.75 -62.26
N LEU A 840 23.53 -42.63 -60.95
CA LEU A 840 23.32 -41.37 -60.22
C LEU A 840 24.37 -40.31 -60.54
N LEU A 841 25.63 -40.71 -60.76
CA LEU A 841 26.68 -39.78 -61.18
C LEU A 841 26.43 -39.25 -62.60
N GLU A 842 25.93 -40.09 -63.52
CA GLU A 842 25.50 -39.69 -64.86
C GLU A 842 24.32 -38.69 -64.80
N GLN A 843 23.34 -38.90 -63.92
CA GLN A 843 22.24 -37.95 -63.71
C GLN A 843 22.73 -36.58 -63.21
N LEU A 844 23.77 -36.56 -62.38
CA LEU A 844 24.36 -35.30 -61.90
C LEU A 844 25.16 -34.58 -62.98
N GLU A 845 25.82 -35.32 -63.88
CA GLU A 845 26.48 -34.77 -65.06
C GLU A 845 25.47 -34.08 -65.99
N GLN A 846 24.33 -34.73 -66.25
CA GLN A 846 23.21 -34.15 -67.02
C GLN A 846 22.66 -32.86 -66.39
N GLY A 847 22.80 -32.70 -65.06
CA GLY A 847 22.50 -31.48 -64.32
C GLY A 847 23.50 -30.33 -64.51
N GLY A 848 24.50 -30.50 -65.39
CA GLY A 848 25.52 -29.49 -65.72
C GLY A 848 26.72 -29.46 -64.76
N ARG A 849 26.95 -30.52 -63.98
CA ARG A 849 28.06 -30.63 -63.01
C ARG A 849 29.18 -31.52 -63.55
N ARG A 850 30.44 -31.17 -63.28
CA ARG A 850 31.58 -31.99 -63.71
C ARG A 850 31.93 -33.01 -62.62
N VAL A 851 31.75 -34.30 -62.90
CA VAL A 851 32.15 -35.38 -61.99
C VAL A 851 33.42 -36.04 -62.54
N GLY A 852 34.50 -35.99 -61.77
CA GLY A 852 35.74 -36.71 -62.03
C GLY A 852 35.83 -37.95 -61.16
N ILE A 853 36.11 -39.11 -61.75
CA ILE A 853 36.23 -40.39 -61.04
C ILE A 853 37.64 -40.95 -61.26
N ILE A 854 38.32 -41.30 -60.18
CA ILE A 854 39.60 -42.03 -60.19
C ILE A 854 39.31 -43.44 -59.67
N SER A 855 39.52 -44.45 -60.51
CA SER A 855 39.24 -45.84 -60.15
C SER A 855 40.07 -46.81 -60.96
N HIS A 856 40.41 -47.95 -60.34
CA HIS A 856 41.09 -49.08 -60.96
C HIS A 856 40.11 -50.21 -61.39
N VAL A 857 38.81 -50.02 -61.16
CA VAL A 857 37.77 -51.02 -61.43
C VAL A 857 37.52 -51.12 -62.94
N GLU A 858 37.61 -52.32 -63.50
CA GLU A 858 37.53 -52.57 -64.94
C GLU A 858 36.13 -52.21 -65.49
N GLU A 859 35.07 -52.47 -64.72
CA GLU A 859 33.67 -52.19 -65.06
C GLU A 859 33.39 -50.69 -65.29
N LEU A 860 34.16 -49.80 -64.65
CA LEU A 860 34.05 -48.35 -64.85
C LEU A 860 34.64 -47.91 -66.20
N LYS A 861 35.67 -48.61 -66.68
CA LYS A 861 36.32 -48.31 -67.97
C LYS A 861 35.37 -48.51 -69.13
N GLU A 862 34.39 -49.39 -69.03
CA GLU A 862 33.45 -49.66 -70.12
C GLU A 862 32.29 -48.66 -70.17
N ARG A 863 31.88 -48.10 -69.02
CA ARG A 863 30.69 -47.23 -68.93
C ARG A 863 30.97 -45.74 -69.15
N ILE A 864 32.19 -45.28 -68.86
CA ILE A 864 32.56 -43.86 -69.03
C ILE A 864 33.36 -43.68 -70.33
N PRO A 865 32.85 -42.93 -71.32
CA PRO A 865 33.46 -42.86 -72.65
C PRO A 865 34.79 -42.08 -72.68
N VAL A 866 34.90 -40.99 -71.91
CA VAL A 866 36.11 -40.15 -71.85
C VAL A 866 36.99 -40.58 -70.68
N LYS A 867 38.21 -41.03 -70.98
CA LYS A 867 39.11 -41.63 -69.98
C LYS A 867 40.48 -40.98 -70.02
N ILE A 868 41.07 -40.80 -68.86
CA ILE A 868 42.49 -40.45 -68.71
C ILE A 868 43.18 -41.71 -68.23
N GLU A 869 43.81 -42.44 -69.14
CA GLU A 869 44.50 -43.69 -68.84
C GLU A 869 45.95 -43.41 -68.41
N VAL A 870 46.35 -43.99 -67.27
CA VAL A 870 47.69 -43.88 -66.72
C VAL A 870 48.37 -45.24 -66.81
N SER A 871 49.30 -45.41 -67.75
CA SER A 871 50.02 -46.67 -67.95
C SER A 871 51.41 -46.60 -67.30
N PRO A 872 51.79 -47.55 -66.43
CA PRO A 872 53.13 -47.58 -65.85
C PRO A 872 54.17 -48.00 -66.87
N SER A 873 55.17 -47.15 -67.12
CA SER A 873 56.39 -47.47 -67.86
C SER A 873 57.48 -47.82 -66.86
N GLY A 874 57.89 -49.10 -66.79
CA GLY A 874 58.78 -49.65 -65.74
C GLY A 874 59.95 -48.74 -65.32
N ARG A 875 60.43 -48.89 -64.07
CA ARG A 875 61.33 -47.98 -63.31
C ARG A 875 60.64 -46.81 -62.60
N GLY A 876 59.36 -46.94 -62.26
CA GLY A 876 58.65 -45.94 -61.44
C GLY A 876 58.23 -44.68 -62.21
N THR A 877 58.13 -44.76 -63.54
CA THR A 877 57.55 -43.70 -64.39
C THR A 877 56.18 -44.14 -64.91
N SER A 878 55.35 -43.19 -65.32
CA SER A 878 54.05 -43.49 -65.93
C SER A 878 53.78 -42.50 -67.05
N THR A 879 53.10 -42.98 -68.09
CA THR A 879 52.63 -42.16 -69.21
C THR A 879 51.13 -41.98 -69.12
N VAL A 880 50.66 -40.77 -69.37
CA VAL A 880 49.23 -40.44 -69.38
C VAL A 880 48.77 -40.23 -70.80
N SER A 881 47.66 -40.86 -71.18
CA SER A 881 47.00 -40.67 -72.47
C SER A 881 45.51 -40.48 -72.28
N VAL A 882 44.93 -39.56 -73.05
CA VAL A 882 43.48 -39.38 -73.10
C VAL A 882 42.92 -40.35 -74.14
N VAL A 883 42.01 -41.21 -73.73
CA VAL A 883 41.33 -42.17 -74.59
C VAL A 883 39.87 -41.76 -74.66
N GLU A 884 39.43 -41.36 -75.85
CA GLU A 884 38.02 -41.10 -76.16
C GLU A 884 37.45 -42.37 -76.81
N GLY A 885 36.50 -43.02 -76.14
CA GLY A 885 35.87 -44.28 -76.54
C GLY A 885 34.42 -44.12 -76.95
#